data_AF-A0A971QY29-F1
#
_entry.id   AF-A0A971QY29-F1
#
_cell.length_a   1.000
_cell.length_b   1.000
_cell.length_c   1.000
_cell.angle_alpha   90.00
_cell.angle_beta   90.00
_cell.angle_gamma   90.00
#
_symmetry.space_group_name_H-M   'P 1'
#
loop_
_entity.id
_entity.type
_entity.pdbx_description
1 polymer ?
#
loop_
_entity_poly.entity_id
_entity_poly.type
_entity_poly.pdbx_seq_one_letter_code
_entity_poly.pdbx_strand_id
1 'polypeptide(L)'
;MRYRTVLSAVLSSIVLLALIPASGALAALAEKDKVALEVMNDAVKQTVKKTGTEAAGVGSWISQQKYKGPLTGGTSDHDMRVILTGETDEAKMVQKWKDFQGSLKGNIEAAGRAKGLSQVEIDKLVKSTNVYPPNQVMAGVENEADAAAKFRKLNAAPGLGNEPVEGLWGKGAKGYAQHYESKAGRHFFVDQKSGRVVAGATDLVHLEEGLGVFSTAGEVNKGNQWAQKALEKLDTEGAAKASKHVERLRQSLNKARSIEKVGLRADYLDDIARGAVKDPAAIRQAVDRAQRELNLLEKLSREVNPGNRELLKGILNENLGKWAQMRGTFWKYANKVPTDKLLRGLQLFGYYARTNYVVGMAAEDLRSGALAALPELGYIVGLAPGLAMDMAVCTLEAARVGAYNTVTSFQECTSLVEGISMVKGRESVHKGMTIEQMALRFPDTPDGRNKMMSFIWYQSTNASYREEGGRLVSDPNVARAVYNKCANDIVSRWREQRLAWIGEFNKNYREYMRLVASNRPVLTFSPSDEVPLRDQGGGQRAAVVTISASTSQNRDRMNDVFAKMKASLKALEAKGGDVLFVSEKYQMALDGKWLGAEYWPASKTYTYRTLGSHNAALRHELTLTATVVSADVGEHSLLGGYSKTFQDTVSDTFSIVEDVPRGGLRVSGPARVKVNQRFSLTAEIIGATVPASQLAVGWAKSGRRVGSAQSLTTAEAGAGSYTYLAELFAKQGGKYVKLADARHTVVVEKEETKPPARPPEKKPQATTQTSSGQKPPEKKAPPPPPPKDWGALTEKERQGVLDCLCRCNSSASSSVAVGYNPKPSNASPSCAKLSNGPCINQGFGCWRHFPDGGSECAKGCYKRYNTTGAPASALNVGKDGK
;
A
#
# COMPACT_ATOMS: atom_id res chain seq x y z
N MET A 1 -56.10 18.34 -58.82
CA MET A 1 -57.33 18.24 -58.02
C MET A 1 -56.97 17.88 -56.58
N ARG A 2 -57.51 18.63 -55.61
CA ARG A 2 -57.72 18.32 -54.18
C ARG A 2 -56.50 17.96 -53.28
N TYR A 3 -56.17 18.93 -52.42
CA TYR A 3 -56.07 18.85 -50.94
C TYR A 3 -55.54 17.56 -50.29
N ARG A 4 -54.46 17.69 -49.50
CA ARG A 4 -54.39 17.36 -48.05
C ARG A 4 -52.97 17.53 -47.46
N THR A 5 -52.87 18.43 -46.47
CA THR A 5 -52.22 18.31 -45.13
C THR A 5 -50.75 17.81 -45.04
N VAL A 6 -49.82 18.33 -44.22
CA VAL A 6 -49.87 18.98 -42.89
C VAL A 6 -48.67 19.92 -42.71
N LEU A 7 -48.94 21.11 -42.20
CA LEU A 7 -48.01 22.10 -41.63
C LEU A 7 -47.96 21.88 -40.11
N SER A 8 -46.79 21.62 -39.52
CA SER A 8 -46.48 21.65 -38.07
C SER A 8 -44.97 21.35 -37.94
N ALA A 9 -44.12 22.02 -37.17
CA ALA A 9 -44.25 23.12 -36.24
C ALA A 9 -42.85 23.73 -36.05
N VAL A 10 -42.71 25.04 -36.25
CA VAL A 10 -41.61 25.84 -35.68
C VAL A 10 -42.25 27.13 -35.18
N LEU A 11 -41.91 27.54 -33.97
CA LEU A 11 -42.39 28.73 -33.24
C LEU A 11 -43.74 28.60 -32.52
N SER A 12 -43.69 28.15 -31.27
CA SER A 12 -44.32 28.84 -30.12
C SER A 12 -44.01 28.09 -28.82
N SER A 13 -43.12 28.64 -27.99
CA SER A 13 -42.98 28.29 -26.57
C SER A 13 -42.23 29.41 -25.84
N ILE A 14 -42.89 30.55 -25.69
CA ILE A 14 -42.66 31.46 -24.56
C ILE A 14 -44.01 31.54 -23.85
N VAL A 15 -43.95 31.35 -22.53
CA VAL A 15 -44.91 31.71 -21.47
C VAL A 15 -45.26 30.51 -20.57
N LEU A 16 -44.82 30.67 -19.31
CA LEU A 16 -45.25 30.03 -18.06
C LEU A 16 -44.86 28.56 -17.80
N LEU A 17 -43.58 28.34 -17.46
CA LEU A 17 -43.26 27.44 -16.35
C LEU A 17 -43.18 28.29 -15.08
N ALA A 18 -44.14 28.08 -14.18
CA ALA A 18 -44.07 28.55 -12.82
C ALA A 18 -42.77 28.01 -12.17
N LEU A 19 -41.96 28.96 -11.69
CA LEU A 19 -40.84 28.73 -10.77
C LEU A 19 -41.37 27.99 -9.52
N ILE A 20 -41.22 26.67 -9.51
CA ILE A 20 -41.22 25.89 -8.27
C ILE A 20 -39.78 25.95 -7.74
N PRO A 21 -39.54 26.39 -6.49
CA PRO A 21 -38.20 26.51 -5.92
C PRO A 21 -37.65 25.14 -5.47
N ALA A 22 -37.47 24.21 -6.40
CA ALA A 22 -36.85 22.91 -6.11
C ALA A 22 -35.30 22.98 -6.04
N SER A 23 -34.70 24.05 -6.58
CA SER A 23 -33.25 24.26 -6.63
C SER A 23 -32.65 24.77 -5.30
N GLY A 24 -33.42 25.47 -4.48
CA GLY A 24 -32.94 26.03 -3.20
C GLY A 24 -32.75 24.97 -2.11
N ALA A 25 -33.66 23.99 -2.02
CA ALA A 25 -33.58 22.94 -1.01
C ALA A 25 -32.40 21.98 -1.25
N LEU A 26 -32.16 21.56 -2.49
CA LEU A 26 -31.02 20.70 -2.82
C LEU A 26 -29.67 21.42 -2.66
N ALA A 27 -29.60 22.71 -2.98
CA ALA A 27 -28.41 23.53 -2.74
C ALA A 27 -28.14 23.73 -1.24
N ALA A 28 -29.18 24.01 -0.44
CA ALA A 28 -29.06 24.14 1.01
C ALA A 28 -28.65 22.83 1.71
N LEU A 29 -29.11 21.68 1.21
CA LEU A 29 -28.69 20.36 1.71
C LEU A 29 -27.21 20.10 1.37
N ALA A 30 -26.76 20.40 0.15
CA ALA A 30 -25.36 20.26 -0.24
C ALA A 30 -24.43 21.19 0.57
N GLU A 31 -24.90 22.38 0.92
CA GLU A 31 -24.16 23.35 1.71
C GLU A 31 -24.03 22.92 3.17
N LYS A 32 -25.08 22.39 3.79
CA LYS A 32 -25.01 21.80 5.15
C LYS A 32 -24.10 20.58 5.21
N ASP A 33 -24.14 19.71 4.20
CA ASP A 33 -23.23 18.55 4.14
C ASP A 33 -21.76 18.98 4.01
N LYS A 34 -21.49 20.04 3.25
CA LYS A 34 -20.15 20.64 3.16
C LYS A 34 -19.68 21.19 4.51
N VAL A 35 -20.55 21.93 5.22
CA VAL A 35 -20.24 22.45 6.55
C VAL A 35 -19.94 21.32 7.54
N ALA A 36 -20.71 20.23 7.52
CA ALA A 36 -20.44 19.05 8.34
C ALA A 36 -19.04 18.47 8.07
N LEU A 37 -18.65 18.31 6.81
CA LEU A 37 -17.32 17.81 6.44
C LEU A 37 -16.19 18.74 6.89
N GLU A 38 -16.38 20.06 6.76
CA GLU A 38 -15.39 21.05 7.22
C GLU A 38 -15.20 21.00 8.74
N VAL A 39 -16.31 21.00 9.50
CA VAL A 39 -16.29 20.90 10.97
C VAL A 39 -15.55 19.63 11.41
N MET A 40 -15.85 18.50 10.80
CA MET A 40 -15.20 17.23 11.16
C MET A 40 -13.71 17.22 10.81
N ASN A 41 -13.32 17.73 9.64
CA ASN A 41 -11.90 17.80 9.27
C ASN A 41 -11.10 18.72 10.21
N ASP A 42 -11.65 19.87 10.57
CA ASP A 42 -11.00 20.82 11.48
C ASP A 42 -10.92 20.24 12.90
N ALA A 43 -12.00 19.63 13.39
CA ALA A 43 -12.05 19.02 14.70
C ALA A 43 -11.03 17.87 14.84
N VAL A 44 -10.92 17.00 13.84
CA VAL A 44 -9.96 15.89 13.85
C VAL A 44 -8.52 16.39 13.83
N LYS A 45 -8.19 17.34 12.94
CA LYS A 45 -6.84 17.91 12.88
C LYS A 45 -6.44 18.57 14.18
N GLN A 46 -7.35 19.33 14.79
CA GLN A 46 -7.09 19.98 16.07
C GLN A 46 -6.92 18.96 17.20
N THR A 47 -7.66 17.85 17.16
CA THR A 47 -7.56 16.77 18.14
C THR A 47 -6.21 16.06 18.05
N VAL A 48 -5.79 15.67 16.85
CA VAL A 48 -4.47 15.04 16.60
C VAL A 48 -3.35 15.98 17.04
N LYS A 49 -3.46 17.28 16.73
CA LYS A 49 -2.48 18.28 17.15
C LYS A 49 -2.37 18.41 18.67
N LYS A 50 -3.51 18.41 19.38
CA LYS A 50 -3.58 18.63 20.83
C LYS A 50 -3.14 17.40 21.62
N THR A 51 -3.56 16.22 21.17
CA THR A 51 -3.30 14.96 21.88
C THR A 51 -2.00 14.30 21.47
N GLY A 52 -1.48 14.60 20.28
CA GLY A 52 -0.37 13.87 19.66
C GLY A 52 -0.73 12.44 19.24
N THR A 53 -2.01 12.04 19.40
CA THR A 53 -2.49 10.70 19.08
C THR A 53 -2.95 10.65 17.62
N GLU A 54 -2.46 9.65 16.90
CA GLU A 54 -2.77 9.41 15.49
C GLU A 54 -4.15 8.74 15.33
N ALA A 55 -4.78 8.97 14.18
CA ALA A 55 -6.09 8.37 13.89
C ALA A 55 -6.30 8.06 12.40
N ALA A 56 -6.97 6.95 12.10
CA ALA A 56 -7.45 6.62 10.76
C ALA A 56 -8.95 6.92 10.64
N GLY A 57 -9.33 7.84 9.76
CA GLY A 57 -10.73 8.06 9.40
C GLY A 57 -11.15 7.15 8.25
N VAL A 58 -12.42 6.71 8.24
CA VAL A 58 -13.00 5.84 7.20
C VAL A 58 -14.43 6.25 6.88
N GLY A 59 -14.84 6.09 5.62
CA GLY A 59 -16.23 6.21 5.20
C GLY A 59 -16.46 7.32 4.18
N SER A 60 -17.73 7.59 3.89
CA SER A 60 -18.12 8.60 2.89
C SER A 60 -17.70 10.01 3.28
N TRP A 61 -17.49 10.30 4.57
CA TRP A 61 -17.00 11.60 5.02
C TRP A 61 -15.51 11.84 4.69
N ILE A 62 -14.74 10.76 4.50
CA ILE A 62 -13.35 10.82 4.04
C ILE A 62 -13.28 10.81 2.51
N SER A 63 -14.00 9.90 1.86
CA SER A 63 -13.94 9.76 0.40
C SER A 63 -14.77 10.82 -0.33
N GLN A 64 -15.69 11.49 0.38
CA GLN A 64 -16.71 12.43 -0.12
C GLN A 64 -17.70 11.82 -1.11
N GLN A 65 -17.54 10.53 -1.47
CA GLN A 65 -18.42 9.85 -2.41
C GLN A 65 -19.72 9.45 -1.73
N LYS A 66 -20.85 9.92 -2.28
CA LYS A 66 -22.21 9.62 -1.80
C LYS A 66 -22.42 9.99 -0.32
N TYR A 67 -21.66 10.96 0.21
CA TYR A 67 -21.87 11.47 1.55
C TYR A 67 -23.27 12.11 1.64
N LYS A 68 -24.00 11.74 2.67
CA LYS A 68 -25.30 12.30 3.06
C LYS A 68 -25.24 12.51 4.56
N GLY A 69 -24.97 13.74 4.97
CA GLY A 69 -24.59 14.07 6.35
C GLY A 69 -25.75 14.04 7.33
N PRO A 70 -25.47 13.99 8.64
CA PRO A 70 -26.50 13.97 9.68
C PRO A 70 -27.27 15.30 9.78
N LEU A 71 -26.68 16.41 9.31
CA LEU A 71 -27.32 17.73 9.29
C LEU A 71 -28.48 17.80 8.29
N THR A 72 -28.49 16.91 7.30
CA THR A 72 -29.51 16.80 6.24
C THR A 72 -30.44 15.60 6.43
N GLY A 73 -30.36 14.90 7.57
CA GLY A 73 -31.11 13.68 7.84
C GLY A 73 -30.55 12.44 7.11
N GLY A 74 -29.34 12.55 6.56
CA GLY A 74 -28.62 11.43 5.99
C GLY A 74 -28.07 10.47 7.07
N THR A 75 -27.65 9.29 6.64
CA THR A 75 -27.17 8.20 7.52
C THR A 75 -25.66 7.98 7.39
N SER A 76 -24.89 9.02 7.06
CA SER A 76 -23.42 8.91 6.99
C SER A 76 -22.83 9.15 8.36
N ASP A 77 -22.09 8.15 8.84
CA ASP A 77 -21.34 8.21 10.09
C ASP A 77 -19.91 8.74 9.85
N HIS A 78 -19.32 9.27 10.91
CA HIS A 78 -17.94 9.75 10.96
C HIS A 78 -17.08 8.75 11.74
N ASP A 79 -16.80 7.61 11.10
CA ASP A 79 -16.03 6.54 11.71
C ASP A 79 -14.52 6.85 11.70
N MET A 80 -13.88 6.65 12.86
CA MET A 80 -12.45 6.82 13.08
C MET A 80 -11.90 5.74 13.99
N ARG A 81 -10.62 5.40 13.85
CA ARG A 81 -9.90 4.52 14.77
C ARG A 81 -8.62 5.18 15.25
N VAL A 82 -8.34 5.08 16.55
CA VAL A 82 -7.06 5.55 17.12
C VAL A 82 -5.92 4.59 16.78
N ILE A 83 -4.75 5.14 16.44
CA ILE A 83 -3.54 4.39 16.08
C ILE A 83 -2.47 4.62 17.16
N LEU A 84 -1.94 3.52 17.73
CA LEU A 84 -0.91 3.55 18.78
C LEU A 84 0.11 2.41 18.56
N THR A 85 0.89 2.46 17.48
CA THR A 85 1.77 1.36 17.04
C THR A 85 2.99 1.09 17.95
N GLY A 86 3.34 2.02 18.85
CA GLY A 86 4.45 1.87 19.81
C GLY A 86 4.05 1.67 21.27
N GLU A 87 2.76 1.65 21.61
CA GLU A 87 2.28 1.50 22.99
C GLU A 87 1.89 0.03 23.26
N THR A 88 2.40 -0.55 24.34
CA THR A 88 2.13 -1.96 24.71
C THR A 88 1.31 -2.08 26.00
N ASP A 89 1.16 -1.00 26.75
CA ASP A 89 0.36 -0.94 27.97
C ASP A 89 -1.12 -0.65 27.64
N GLU A 90 -1.98 -1.63 27.88
CA GLU A 90 -3.43 -1.53 27.62
C GLU A 90 -4.09 -0.37 28.39
N ALA A 91 -3.69 -0.09 29.63
CA ALA A 91 -4.27 0.99 30.41
C ALA A 91 -3.92 2.36 29.81
N LYS A 92 -2.67 2.55 29.37
CA LYS A 92 -2.25 3.76 28.66
C LYS A 92 -2.94 3.90 27.31
N MET A 93 -3.10 2.82 26.55
CA MET A 93 -3.83 2.85 25.28
C MET A 93 -5.29 3.26 25.46
N VAL A 94 -5.96 2.70 26.46
CA VAL A 94 -7.34 3.06 26.80
C VAL A 94 -7.43 4.51 27.23
N GLN A 95 -6.50 5.00 28.04
CA GLN A 95 -6.48 6.40 28.46
C GLN A 95 -6.28 7.34 27.27
N LYS A 96 -5.28 7.09 26.41
CA LYS A 96 -5.04 7.88 25.19
C LYS A 96 -6.26 7.88 24.24
N TRP A 97 -6.95 6.75 24.15
CA TRP A 97 -8.19 6.64 23.37
C TRP A 97 -9.31 7.51 23.98
N LYS A 98 -9.54 7.45 25.29
CA LYS A 98 -10.52 8.30 25.99
C LYS A 98 -10.18 9.78 25.89
N ASP A 99 -8.91 10.14 26.02
CA ASP A 99 -8.43 11.52 25.88
C ASP A 99 -8.68 12.04 24.47
N PHE A 100 -8.45 11.20 23.45
CA PHE A 100 -8.79 11.52 22.07
C PHE A 100 -10.29 11.73 21.89
N GLN A 101 -11.14 10.85 22.42
CA GLN A 101 -12.60 10.99 22.36
C GLN A 101 -13.08 12.29 23.01
N GLY A 102 -12.62 12.59 24.23
CA GLY A 102 -12.99 13.81 24.95
C GLY A 102 -12.52 15.06 24.22
N SER A 103 -11.29 15.06 23.70
CA SER A 103 -10.76 16.18 22.92
C SER A 103 -11.47 16.34 21.58
N LEU A 104 -11.84 15.25 20.90
CA LEU A 104 -12.56 15.32 19.64
C LEU A 104 -13.95 15.91 19.83
N LYS A 105 -14.68 15.46 20.86
CA LYS A 105 -16.01 16.01 21.19
C LYS A 105 -15.95 17.53 21.40
N GLY A 106 -15.02 18.01 22.23
CA GLY A 106 -14.86 19.44 22.47
C GLY A 106 -14.44 20.22 21.22
N ASN A 107 -13.63 19.61 20.34
CA ASN A 107 -13.22 20.24 19.08
C ASN A 107 -14.35 20.28 18.04
N ILE A 108 -15.24 19.28 18.00
CA ILE A 108 -16.46 19.30 17.17
C ILE A 108 -17.37 20.45 17.63
N GLU A 109 -17.57 20.59 18.95
CA GLU A 109 -18.36 21.69 19.53
C GLU A 109 -17.77 23.06 19.17
N ALA A 110 -16.46 23.23 19.33
CA ALA A 110 -15.77 24.49 19.01
C ALA A 110 -15.82 24.82 17.51
N ALA A 111 -15.52 23.85 16.64
CA ALA A 111 -15.54 24.04 15.19
C ALA A 111 -16.96 24.28 14.67
N GLY A 112 -17.95 23.55 15.20
CA GLY A 112 -19.37 23.74 14.87
C GLY A 112 -19.86 25.14 15.21
N ARG A 113 -19.55 25.65 16.41
CA ARG A 113 -19.89 27.02 16.82
C ARG A 113 -19.20 28.06 15.93
N ALA A 114 -17.92 27.87 15.62
CA ALA A 114 -17.17 28.76 14.73
C ALA A 114 -17.75 28.82 13.31
N LYS A 115 -18.44 27.74 12.88
CA LYS A 115 -19.13 27.64 11.59
C LYS A 115 -20.62 28.00 11.66
N GLY A 116 -21.10 28.51 12.79
CA GLY A 116 -22.47 28.98 12.96
C GLY A 116 -23.52 27.88 13.15
N LEU A 117 -23.12 26.65 13.49
CA LEU A 117 -24.07 25.57 13.76
C LEU A 117 -24.76 25.76 15.11
N SER A 118 -26.06 25.43 15.17
CA SER A 118 -26.81 25.36 16.43
C SER A 118 -26.35 24.18 17.30
N GLN A 119 -26.63 24.22 18.62
CA GLN A 119 -26.27 23.10 19.51
C GLN A 119 -26.93 21.78 19.09
N VAL A 120 -28.18 21.82 18.58
CA VAL A 120 -28.88 20.63 18.07
C VAL A 120 -28.17 20.01 16.86
N GLU A 121 -27.61 20.83 15.98
CA GLU A 121 -26.84 20.38 14.81
C GLU A 121 -25.47 19.81 15.23
N ILE A 122 -24.82 20.43 16.20
CA ILE A 122 -23.58 19.92 16.80
C ILE A 122 -23.84 18.56 17.47
N ASP A 123 -24.92 18.43 18.23
CA ASP A 123 -25.28 17.16 18.88
C ASP A 123 -25.54 16.05 17.86
N LYS A 124 -26.10 16.37 16.68
CA LYS A 124 -26.24 15.41 15.57
C LYS A 124 -24.89 14.94 15.04
N LEU A 125 -23.92 15.84 14.89
CA LEU A 125 -22.55 15.48 14.46
C LEU A 125 -21.85 14.61 15.51
N VAL A 126 -21.99 14.95 16.80
CA VAL A 126 -21.43 14.15 17.89
C VAL A 126 -22.04 12.76 17.92
N LYS A 127 -23.36 12.63 17.79
CA LYS A 127 -24.04 11.33 17.78
C LYS A 127 -23.65 10.45 16.60
N SER A 128 -23.38 11.03 15.43
CA SER A 128 -22.94 10.27 14.26
C SER A 128 -21.42 10.04 14.20
N THR A 129 -20.67 10.37 15.26
CA THR A 129 -19.21 10.21 15.29
C THR A 129 -18.82 9.03 16.18
N ASN A 130 -18.06 8.10 15.59
CA ASN A 130 -17.53 6.92 16.28
C ASN A 130 -16.00 6.94 16.27
N VAL A 131 -15.40 6.76 17.45
CA VAL A 131 -13.95 6.62 17.60
C VAL A 131 -13.66 5.23 18.19
N TYR A 132 -13.28 4.30 17.33
CA TYR A 132 -12.91 2.95 17.70
C TYR A 132 -11.54 2.92 18.41
N PRO A 133 -11.37 2.04 19.41
CA PRO A 133 -10.09 1.86 20.09
C PRO A 133 -9.04 1.26 19.15
N PRO A 134 -7.74 1.37 19.48
CA PRO A 134 -6.69 0.68 18.74
C PRO A 134 -6.88 -0.84 18.80
N ASN A 135 -6.47 -1.54 17.74
CA ASN A 135 -6.67 -2.99 17.58
C ASN A 135 -6.11 -3.81 18.77
N GLN A 136 -5.04 -3.32 19.39
CA GLN A 136 -4.39 -3.89 20.55
C GLN A 136 -5.34 -3.97 21.76
N VAL A 137 -6.15 -2.93 21.98
CA VAL A 137 -7.16 -2.93 23.06
C VAL A 137 -8.26 -3.93 22.77
N MET A 138 -8.54 -4.26 21.52
CA MET A 138 -9.55 -5.27 21.17
C MET A 138 -8.96 -6.69 21.02
N ALA A 139 -7.68 -6.89 21.35
CA ALA A 139 -7.08 -8.21 21.35
C ALA A 139 -7.80 -9.16 22.32
N GLY A 140 -8.03 -10.41 21.89
CA GLY A 140 -8.71 -11.44 22.69
C GLY A 140 -10.25 -11.37 22.68
N VAL A 141 -10.84 -10.33 22.10
CA VAL A 141 -12.30 -10.30 21.85
C VAL A 141 -12.60 -11.28 20.72
N GLU A 142 -13.50 -12.25 20.94
CA GLU A 142 -13.83 -13.25 19.93
C GLU A 142 -15.17 -12.99 19.22
N ASN A 143 -16.09 -12.28 19.86
CA ASN A 143 -17.43 -11.98 19.36
C ASN A 143 -17.98 -10.63 19.89
N GLU A 144 -19.23 -10.31 19.54
CA GLU A 144 -19.90 -9.06 19.94
C GLU A 144 -20.22 -8.99 21.45
N ALA A 145 -20.55 -10.12 22.09
CA ALA A 145 -20.81 -10.17 23.53
C ALA A 145 -19.53 -9.91 24.35
N ASP A 146 -18.39 -10.46 23.92
CA ASP A 146 -17.09 -10.20 24.52
C ASP A 146 -16.70 -8.72 24.39
N ALA A 147 -16.99 -8.12 23.23
CA ALA A 147 -16.75 -6.71 22.98
C ALA A 147 -17.59 -5.85 23.94
N ALA A 148 -18.88 -6.15 24.06
CA ALA A 148 -19.78 -5.46 24.99
C ALA A 148 -19.32 -5.59 26.45
N ALA A 149 -18.89 -6.79 26.87
CA ALA A 149 -18.33 -7.01 28.21
C ALA A 149 -17.04 -6.22 28.43
N LYS A 150 -16.15 -6.19 27.42
CA LYS A 150 -14.91 -5.41 27.47
C LYS A 150 -15.18 -3.91 27.59
N PHE A 151 -16.08 -3.36 26.78
CA PHE A 151 -16.46 -1.95 26.84
C PHE A 151 -17.11 -1.56 28.18
N ARG A 152 -17.96 -2.42 28.76
CA ARG A 152 -18.48 -2.22 30.13
C ARG A 152 -17.37 -2.17 31.17
N LYS A 153 -16.39 -3.09 31.10
CA LYS A 153 -15.24 -3.11 32.01
C LYS A 153 -14.37 -1.86 31.86
N LEU A 154 -14.19 -1.38 30.63
CA LEU A 154 -13.40 -0.18 30.33
C LEU A 154 -14.15 1.12 30.67
N ASN A 155 -15.45 1.05 30.97
CA ASN A 155 -16.34 2.21 31.12
C ASN A 155 -16.18 3.20 29.95
N ALA A 156 -16.23 2.68 28.72
CA ALA A 156 -16.11 3.44 27.48
C ALA A 156 -16.79 2.71 26.32
N ALA A 157 -17.25 3.46 25.32
CA ALA A 157 -17.81 2.93 24.08
C ALA A 157 -17.23 3.70 22.87
N PRO A 158 -17.25 3.13 21.65
CA PRO A 158 -16.76 3.82 20.46
C PRO A 158 -17.52 5.10 20.11
N GLY A 159 -18.84 5.11 20.26
CA GLY A 159 -19.69 6.24 19.89
C GLY A 159 -19.56 7.42 20.86
N LEU A 160 -19.38 8.63 20.34
CA LEU A 160 -19.35 9.85 21.16
C LEU A 160 -20.75 10.26 21.67
N GLY A 161 -21.81 9.71 21.05
CA GLY A 161 -23.21 9.95 21.39
C GLY A 161 -23.77 9.09 22.54
N ASN A 162 -22.96 8.23 23.17
CA ASN A 162 -23.40 7.25 24.19
C ASN A 162 -24.42 6.20 23.68
N GLU A 163 -24.47 5.96 22.37
CA GLU A 163 -25.30 4.90 21.78
C GLU A 163 -24.67 3.50 21.97
N PRO A 164 -25.43 2.40 21.79
CA PRO A 164 -24.91 1.04 21.92
C PRO A 164 -23.67 0.78 21.06
N VAL A 165 -22.88 -0.22 21.44
CA VAL A 165 -21.65 -0.61 20.73
C VAL A 165 -22.01 -1.13 19.33
N GLU A 166 -22.10 -0.25 18.34
CA GLU A 166 -22.21 -0.63 16.94
C GLU A 166 -20.80 -0.87 16.37
N GLY A 167 -20.58 -2.04 15.77
CA GLY A 167 -19.27 -2.37 15.18
C GLY A 167 -19.17 -3.83 14.75
N LEU A 168 -18.06 -4.17 14.09
CA LEU A 168 -17.71 -5.55 13.75
C LEU A 168 -16.63 -6.01 14.72
N TRP A 169 -16.88 -7.08 15.47
CA TRP A 169 -16.02 -7.49 16.57
C TRP A 169 -15.53 -8.92 16.39
N GLY A 170 -14.43 -9.28 17.05
CA GLY A 170 -13.96 -10.66 17.04
C GLY A 170 -13.01 -11.03 15.89
N LYS A 171 -12.92 -12.35 15.64
CA LYS A 171 -12.04 -12.91 14.60
C LYS A 171 -12.39 -12.31 13.23
N GLY A 172 -11.37 -11.83 12.50
CA GLY A 172 -11.51 -11.22 11.18
C GLY A 172 -11.85 -9.72 11.16
N ALA A 173 -12.18 -9.10 12.31
CA ALA A 173 -12.50 -7.67 12.38
C ALA A 173 -11.33 -6.77 11.96
N LYS A 174 -10.10 -7.07 12.42
CA LYS A 174 -8.88 -6.35 12.02
C LYS A 174 -8.66 -6.32 10.51
N GLY A 175 -8.77 -7.48 9.84
CA GLY A 175 -8.61 -7.57 8.38
C GLY A 175 -9.71 -6.83 7.62
N TYR A 176 -10.93 -6.81 8.15
CA TYR A 176 -12.02 -6.00 7.59
C TYR A 176 -11.75 -4.49 7.77
N ALA A 177 -11.42 -4.04 8.98
CA ALA A 177 -11.12 -2.64 9.25
C ALA A 177 -9.99 -2.14 8.34
N GLN A 178 -8.87 -2.88 8.27
CA GLN A 178 -7.74 -2.53 7.42
C GLN A 178 -8.11 -2.51 5.92
N HIS A 179 -8.96 -3.43 5.45
CA HIS A 179 -9.43 -3.43 4.05
C HIS A 179 -10.23 -2.17 3.67
N TYR A 180 -11.09 -1.69 4.57
CA TYR A 180 -11.85 -0.46 4.34
C TYR A 180 -10.97 0.78 4.49
N GLU A 181 -10.11 0.79 5.51
CA GLU A 181 -9.10 1.83 5.73
C GLU A 181 -8.18 1.95 4.50
N SER A 182 -7.72 0.86 3.88
CA SER A 182 -6.82 0.90 2.71
C SER A 182 -7.51 1.34 1.41
N LYS A 183 -8.82 1.14 1.30
CA LYS A 183 -9.61 1.52 0.11
C LYS A 183 -10.01 2.99 0.12
N ALA A 184 -10.44 3.50 1.27
CA ALA A 184 -11.10 4.80 1.38
C ALA A 184 -10.73 5.59 2.65
N GLY A 185 -9.75 5.12 3.42
CA GLY A 185 -9.34 5.76 4.66
C GLY A 185 -8.24 6.80 4.50
N ARG A 186 -8.11 7.64 5.53
CA ARG A 186 -7.04 8.64 5.67
C ARG A 186 -6.44 8.55 7.06
N HIS A 187 -5.10 8.52 7.10
CA HIS A 187 -4.33 8.52 8.32
C HIS A 187 -3.96 9.96 8.70
N PHE A 188 -4.44 10.45 9.84
CA PHE A 188 -4.13 11.76 10.40
C PHE A 188 -3.02 11.66 11.44
N PHE A 189 -1.91 12.35 11.22
CA PHE A 189 -0.74 12.34 12.10
C PHE A 189 -0.02 13.70 12.10
N VAL A 190 0.80 13.95 13.12
CA VAL A 190 1.68 15.13 13.17
C VAL A 190 2.94 14.83 12.37
N ASP A 191 3.16 15.58 11.29
CA ASP A 191 4.43 15.50 10.55
C ASP A 191 5.56 16.07 11.40
N GLN A 192 6.55 15.24 11.74
CA GLN A 192 7.66 15.61 12.61
C GLN A 192 8.55 16.72 12.02
N LYS A 193 8.56 16.91 10.69
CA LYS A 193 9.37 17.94 10.04
C LYS A 193 8.71 19.31 10.09
N SER A 194 7.41 19.38 9.81
CA SER A 194 6.67 20.65 9.75
C SER A 194 5.92 21.01 11.03
N GLY A 195 5.74 20.06 11.96
CA GLY A 195 4.90 20.20 13.15
C GLY A 195 3.41 20.36 12.83
N ARG A 196 3.00 20.16 11.57
CA ARG A 196 1.61 20.28 11.12
C ARG A 196 0.93 18.93 11.11
N VAL A 197 -0.39 18.91 11.30
CA VAL A 197 -1.18 17.71 11.10
C VAL A 197 -1.42 17.50 9.61
N VAL A 198 -1.01 16.34 9.12
CA VAL A 198 -1.16 15.92 7.72
C VAL A 198 -2.07 14.69 7.66
N ALA A 199 -2.68 14.47 6.49
CA ALA A 199 -3.49 13.30 6.21
C ALA A 199 -2.83 12.48 5.09
N GLY A 200 -2.44 11.24 5.38
CA GLY A 200 -1.79 10.31 4.44
C GLY A 200 -2.61 9.05 4.17
N ALA A 201 -2.04 8.12 3.41
CA ALA A 201 -2.61 6.79 3.21
C ALA A 201 -2.44 5.93 4.49
N THR A 202 -3.43 5.09 4.77
CA THR A 202 -3.45 4.16 5.91
C THR A 202 -2.56 2.93 5.71
N ASP A 203 -2.14 2.66 4.47
CA ASP A 203 -1.35 1.47 4.11
C ASP A 203 -0.03 1.33 4.90
N LEU A 204 0.62 2.46 5.20
CA LEU A 204 1.88 2.47 5.97
C LEU A 204 1.67 2.07 7.43
N VAL A 205 0.55 2.47 8.03
CA VAL A 205 0.19 2.09 9.40
C VAL A 205 -0.17 0.62 9.48
N HIS A 206 -0.89 0.08 8.49
CA HIS A 206 -1.26 -1.33 8.48
C HIS A 206 -0.06 -2.25 8.33
N LEU A 207 1.00 -1.79 7.67
CA LEU A 207 2.28 -2.48 7.60
C LEU A 207 2.91 -2.62 9.00
N GLU A 208 2.85 -1.55 9.80
CA GLU A 208 3.40 -1.52 11.16
C GLU A 208 2.54 -2.30 12.16
N GLU A 209 1.21 -2.19 12.07
CA GLU A 209 0.26 -2.96 12.90
C GLU A 209 0.23 -4.46 12.55
N GLY A 210 0.80 -4.85 11.41
CA GLY A 210 0.66 -6.17 10.79
C GLY A 210 -0.69 -6.33 10.09
N LEU A 211 -0.66 -6.90 8.88
CA LEU A 211 -1.86 -7.10 8.06
C LEU A 211 -2.75 -8.21 8.65
N GLY A 212 -4.04 -7.93 8.77
CA GLY A 212 -5.05 -8.90 9.17
C GLY A 212 -5.16 -10.01 8.13
N VAL A 213 -4.96 -11.25 8.56
CA VAL A 213 -5.10 -12.42 7.70
C VAL A 213 -6.58 -12.74 7.52
N PHE A 214 -7.03 -12.79 6.27
CA PHE A 214 -8.35 -13.33 5.95
C PHE A 214 -8.34 -14.83 6.21
N SER A 215 -9.19 -15.29 7.13
CA SER A 215 -9.35 -16.71 7.49
C SER A 215 -10.84 -17.09 7.41
N THR A 216 -11.13 -18.37 7.19
CA THR A 216 -12.52 -18.86 7.12
C THR A 216 -13.28 -18.56 8.41
N ALA A 217 -12.67 -18.81 9.56
CA ALA A 217 -13.27 -18.48 10.86
C ALA A 217 -13.55 -16.98 11.01
N GLY A 218 -12.67 -16.12 10.50
CA GLY A 218 -12.89 -14.68 10.48
C GLY A 218 -14.06 -14.27 9.57
N GLU A 219 -14.14 -14.82 8.36
CA GLU A 219 -15.25 -14.55 7.44
C GLU A 219 -16.60 -15.07 7.96
N VAL A 220 -16.60 -16.23 8.63
CA VAL A 220 -17.80 -16.81 9.24
C VAL A 220 -18.31 -15.92 10.37
N ASN A 221 -17.44 -15.50 11.28
CA ASN A 221 -17.81 -14.58 12.36
C ASN A 221 -18.41 -13.27 11.81
N LYS A 222 -17.75 -12.67 10.80
CA LYS A 222 -18.27 -11.45 10.18
C LYS A 222 -19.61 -11.68 9.49
N GLY A 223 -19.73 -12.76 8.72
CA GLY A 223 -20.96 -13.12 8.04
C GLY A 223 -22.12 -13.29 9.01
N ASN A 224 -21.91 -13.97 10.15
CA ASN A 224 -22.94 -14.15 11.17
C ASN A 224 -23.39 -12.83 11.81
N GLN A 225 -22.45 -11.91 12.12
CA GLN A 225 -22.80 -10.56 12.60
C GLN A 225 -23.59 -9.76 11.54
N TRP A 226 -23.23 -9.87 10.25
CA TRP A 226 -23.99 -9.21 9.19
C TRP A 226 -25.37 -9.81 8.96
N ALA A 227 -25.51 -11.12 9.10
CA ALA A 227 -26.81 -11.79 9.05
C ALA A 227 -27.71 -11.32 10.19
N GLN A 228 -27.19 -11.27 11.42
CA GLN A 228 -27.94 -10.76 12.57
C GLN A 228 -28.40 -9.33 12.35
N LYS A 229 -27.50 -8.43 11.94
CA LYS A 229 -27.85 -7.03 11.64
C LYS A 229 -28.83 -6.90 10.48
N ALA A 230 -28.76 -7.76 9.48
CA ALA A 230 -29.74 -7.78 8.38
C ALA A 230 -31.13 -8.12 8.89
N LEU A 231 -31.26 -9.11 9.79
CA LEU A 231 -32.54 -9.51 10.40
C LEU A 231 -33.06 -8.44 11.35
N GLU A 232 -32.22 -7.86 12.20
CA GLU A 232 -32.60 -6.76 13.09
C GLU A 232 -33.14 -5.57 12.31
N LYS A 233 -32.41 -5.11 11.27
CA LYS A 233 -32.86 -3.99 10.42
C LYS A 233 -34.09 -4.32 9.59
N LEU A 234 -34.26 -5.58 9.19
CA LEU A 234 -35.48 -6.02 8.53
C LEU A 234 -36.70 -5.84 9.45
N ASP A 235 -36.52 -6.14 10.74
CA ASP A 235 -37.59 -6.13 11.73
C ASP A 235 -37.91 -4.71 12.24
N THR A 236 -36.90 -3.85 12.36
CA THR A 236 -37.08 -2.49 12.87
C THR A 236 -37.34 -1.45 11.77
N GLU A 237 -36.78 -1.61 10.57
CA GLU A 237 -36.74 -0.56 9.54
C GLU A 237 -37.08 -1.06 8.11
N GLY A 238 -37.31 -2.36 7.92
CA GLY A 238 -37.77 -2.95 6.67
C GLY A 238 -36.68 -3.31 5.64
N ALA A 239 -37.12 -3.90 4.52
CA ALA A 239 -36.26 -4.56 3.52
C ALA A 239 -35.16 -3.67 2.92
N ALA A 240 -35.44 -2.38 2.70
CA ALA A 240 -34.49 -1.44 2.11
C ALA A 240 -33.27 -1.16 3.00
N LYS A 241 -33.45 -1.23 4.32
CA LYS A 241 -32.37 -1.02 5.30
C LYS A 241 -31.58 -2.30 5.54
N ALA A 242 -32.22 -3.47 5.41
CA ALA A 242 -31.56 -4.77 5.47
C ALA A 242 -30.59 -5.03 4.30
N SER A 243 -30.86 -4.49 3.10
CA SER A 243 -30.09 -4.78 1.86
C SER A 243 -28.59 -4.53 2.00
N LYS A 244 -28.21 -3.45 2.68
CA LYS A 244 -26.80 -3.08 2.96
C LYS A 244 -26.08 -4.18 3.75
N HIS A 245 -26.75 -4.78 4.73
CA HIS A 245 -26.19 -5.82 5.57
C HIS A 245 -26.18 -7.17 4.85
N VAL A 246 -27.17 -7.45 4.00
CA VAL A 246 -27.18 -8.63 3.12
C VAL A 246 -26.02 -8.61 2.12
N GLU A 247 -25.69 -7.45 1.54
CA GLU A 247 -24.52 -7.33 0.66
C GLU A 247 -23.21 -7.65 1.41
N ARG A 248 -23.06 -7.18 2.66
CA ARG A 248 -21.88 -7.46 3.49
C ARG A 248 -21.80 -8.94 3.91
N LEU A 249 -22.94 -9.55 4.21
CA LEU A 249 -23.07 -10.99 4.43
C LEU A 249 -22.62 -11.77 3.20
N ARG A 250 -23.13 -11.41 2.01
CA ARG A 250 -22.76 -12.02 0.74
C ARG A 250 -21.26 -11.95 0.47
N GLN A 251 -20.65 -10.79 0.67
CA GLN A 251 -19.20 -10.60 0.52
C GLN A 251 -18.40 -11.52 1.46
N SER A 252 -18.79 -11.60 2.74
CA SER A 252 -18.12 -12.44 3.73
C SER A 252 -18.26 -13.92 3.39
N LEU A 253 -19.46 -14.36 2.99
CA LEU A 253 -19.75 -15.72 2.56
C LEU A 253 -18.95 -16.11 1.30
N ASN A 254 -18.90 -15.24 0.30
CA ASN A 254 -18.09 -15.47 -0.91
C ASN A 254 -16.60 -15.57 -0.58
N LYS A 255 -16.11 -14.73 0.34
CA LYS A 255 -14.73 -14.79 0.79
C LYS A 255 -14.42 -16.09 1.55
N ALA A 256 -15.31 -16.53 2.45
CA ALA A 256 -15.19 -17.81 3.16
C ALA A 256 -15.16 -18.99 2.17
N ARG A 257 -16.07 -19.01 1.20
CA ARG A 257 -16.10 -20.02 0.12
C ARG A 257 -14.81 -20.01 -0.70
N SER A 258 -14.27 -18.82 -1.00
CA SER A 258 -13.00 -18.69 -1.72
C SER A 258 -11.82 -19.26 -0.93
N ILE A 259 -11.76 -19.04 0.39
CA ILE A 259 -10.68 -19.59 1.24
C ILE A 259 -10.77 -21.12 1.30
N GLU A 260 -11.98 -21.68 1.47
CA GLU A 260 -12.20 -23.13 1.54
C GLU A 260 -12.24 -23.85 0.17
N LYS A 261 -12.01 -23.10 -0.92
CA LYS A 261 -12.04 -23.61 -2.30
C LYS A 261 -13.39 -24.27 -2.66
N VAL A 262 -14.48 -23.58 -2.32
CA VAL A 262 -15.87 -23.93 -2.68
C VAL A 262 -16.27 -23.07 -3.90
N GLY A 263 -16.78 -23.72 -4.94
CA GLY A 263 -16.74 -23.29 -6.34
C GLY A 263 -17.81 -22.32 -6.82
N LEU A 264 -18.86 -22.03 -6.04
CA LEU A 264 -19.92 -21.09 -6.45
C LEU A 264 -20.00 -19.89 -5.53
N ARG A 265 -20.46 -18.76 -6.06
CA ARG A 265 -20.78 -17.56 -5.27
C ARG A 265 -22.21 -17.67 -4.71
N ALA A 266 -22.52 -16.85 -3.71
CA ALA A 266 -23.84 -16.75 -3.10
C ALA A 266 -24.76 -15.84 -3.92
N ASP A 267 -24.91 -16.14 -5.21
CA ASP A 267 -25.63 -15.28 -6.19
C ASP A 267 -27.12 -15.15 -5.85
N TYR A 268 -27.68 -16.09 -5.09
CA TYR A 268 -29.04 -16.03 -4.54
C TYR A 268 -29.27 -14.83 -3.58
N LEU A 269 -28.20 -14.16 -3.14
CA LEU A 269 -28.28 -12.93 -2.33
C LEU A 269 -28.23 -11.66 -3.18
N ASP A 270 -27.90 -11.73 -4.48
CA ASP A 270 -27.62 -10.54 -5.31
C ASP A 270 -28.85 -9.63 -5.47
N ASP A 271 -30.05 -10.20 -5.67
CA ASP A 271 -31.29 -9.41 -5.82
C ASP A 271 -31.71 -8.75 -4.52
N ILE A 272 -31.46 -9.41 -3.38
CA ILE A 272 -31.72 -8.84 -2.06
C ILE A 272 -30.71 -7.73 -1.76
N ALA A 273 -29.42 -7.96 -2.05
CA ALA A 273 -28.36 -6.98 -1.89
C ALA A 273 -28.59 -5.71 -2.73
N ARG A 274 -29.17 -5.85 -3.93
CA ARG A 274 -29.60 -4.73 -4.79
C ARG A 274 -30.88 -4.04 -4.32
N GLY A 275 -31.57 -4.58 -3.32
CA GLY A 275 -32.85 -4.06 -2.83
C GLY A 275 -34.03 -4.34 -3.78
N ALA A 276 -33.89 -5.29 -4.72
CA ALA A 276 -34.96 -5.67 -5.63
C ALA A 276 -36.02 -6.54 -4.95
N VAL A 277 -35.62 -7.32 -3.93
CA VAL A 277 -36.53 -8.13 -3.12
C VAL A 277 -37.07 -7.30 -1.97
N LYS A 278 -38.39 -7.19 -1.86
CA LYS A 278 -39.08 -6.45 -0.79
C LYS A 278 -39.77 -7.33 0.25
N ASP A 279 -39.98 -8.61 -0.07
CA ASP A 279 -40.66 -9.56 0.82
C ASP A 279 -39.75 -9.95 2.01
N PRO A 280 -40.15 -9.64 3.26
CA PRO A 280 -39.39 -10.01 4.45
C PRO A 280 -39.20 -11.53 4.60
N ALA A 281 -40.17 -12.35 4.18
CA ALA A 281 -40.06 -13.81 4.32
C ALA A 281 -38.96 -14.38 3.42
N ALA A 282 -38.93 -13.97 2.15
CA ALA A 282 -37.85 -14.32 1.22
C ALA A 282 -36.47 -13.86 1.72
N ILE A 283 -36.37 -12.65 2.29
CA ILE A 283 -35.11 -12.14 2.85
C ILE A 283 -34.65 -12.98 4.04
N ARG A 284 -35.54 -13.28 5.00
CA ARG A 284 -35.21 -14.15 6.15
C ARG A 284 -34.74 -15.52 5.68
N GLN A 285 -35.45 -16.16 4.76
CA GLN A 285 -35.09 -17.48 4.24
C GLN A 285 -33.70 -17.48 3.58
N ALA A 286 -33.36 -16.43 2.84
CA ALA A 286 -32.05 -16.31 2.20
C ALA A 286 -30.93 -16.03 3.21
N VAL A 287 -31.18 -15.21 4.23
CA VAL A 287 -30.22 -14.95 5.32
C VAL A 287 -29.99 -16.22 6.15
N ASP A 288 -31.04 -16.97 6.48
CA ASP A 288 -30.94 -18.25 7.21
C ASP A 288 -30.13 -19.28 6.40
N ARG A 289 -30.36 -19.36 5.08
CA ARG A 289 -29.56 -20.21 4.18
C ARG A 289 -28.09 -19.81 4.25
N ALA A 290 -27.78 -18.51 4.17
CA ALA A 290 -26.42 -18.01 4.22
C ALA A 290 -25.72 -18.32 5.56
N GLN A 291 -26.40 -18.16 6.70
CA GLN A 291 -25.87 -18.54 8.01
C GLN A 291 -25.54 -20.03 8.09
N ARG A 292 -26.40 -20.90 7.54
CA ARG A 292 -26.14 -22.34 7.48
C ARG A 292 -24.92 -22.65 6.62
N GLU A 293 -24.77 -21.99 5.47
CA GLU A 293 -23.59 -22.14 4.62
C GLU A 293 -22.30 -21.69 5.32
N LEU A 294 -22.34 -20.58 6.07
CA LEU A 294 -21.21 -20.13 6.91
C LEU A 294 -20.82 -21.18 7.97
N ASN A 295 -21.79 -21.76 8.66
CA ASN A 295 -21.54 -22.81 9.65
C ASN A 295 -20.93 -24.08 9.02
N LEU A 296 -21.38 -24.45 7.82
CA LEU A 296 -20.79 -25.57 7.07
C LEU A 296 -19.35 -25.28 6.63
N LEU A 297 -19.06 -24.05 6.21
CA LEU A 297 -17.71 -23.60 5.85
C LEU A 297 -16.77 -23.61 7.06
N GLU A 298 -17.27 -23.18 8.22
CA GLU A 298 -16.50 -23.27 9.47
C GLU A 298 -16.16 -24.72 9.82
N LYS A 299 -17.13 -25.63 9.73
CA LYS A 299 -16.89 -27.06 9.93
C LYS A 299 -15.88 -27.61 8.94
N LEU A 300 -16.01 -27.26 7.66
CA LEU A 300 -15.06 -27.66 6.62
C LEU A 300 -13.64 -27.17 6.93
N SER A 301 -13.48 -25.94 7.46
CA SER A 301 -12.15 -25.41 7.81
C SER A 301 -11.44 -26.20 8.91
N ARG A 302 -12.20 -26.83 9.82
CA ARG A 302 -11.68 -27.59 10.98
C ARG A 302 -11.65 -29.10 10.75
N GLU A 303 -12.32 -29.60 9.72
CA GLU A 303 -12.45 -31.04 9.45
C GLU A 303 -11.15 -31.63 8.90
N VAL A 304 -10.66 -32.69 9.54
CA VAL A 304 -9.39 -33.34 9.18
C VAL A 304 -9.66 -34.58 8.31
N ASN A 305 -10.82 -35.23 8.47
CA ASN A 305 -11.13 -36.44 7.72
C ASN A 305 -11.41 -36.14 6.23
N PRO A 306 -10.63 -36.69 5.28
CA PRO A 306 -10.78 -36.39 3.86
C PRO A 306 -12.17 -36.70 3.29
N GLY A 307 -12.83 -37.76 3.76
CA GLY A 307 -14.19 -38.13 3.34
C GLY A 307 -15.24 -37.15 3.82
N ASN A 308 -15.14 -36.69 5.07
CA ASN A 308 -16.03 -35.65 5.60
C ASN A 308 -15.81 -34.31 4.92
N ARG A 309 -14.56 -33.95 4.60
CA ARG A 309 -14.25 -32.74 3.82
C ARG A 309 -14.88 -32.80 2.43
N GLU A 310 -14.81 -33.95 1.76
CA GLU A 310 -15.42 -34.14 0.44
C GLU A 310 -16.95 -34.02 0.50
N LEU A 311 -17.58 -34.63 1.51
CA LEU A 311 -19.02 -34.51 1.77
C LEU A 311 -19.45 -33.05 1.99
N LEU A 312 -18.76 -32.33 2.89
CA LEU A 312 -19.06 -30.93 3.19
C LEU A 312 -18.91 -30.03 1.95
N LYS A 313 -17.84 -30.24 1.15
CA LYS A 313 -17.65 -29.55 -0.14
C LYS A 313 -18.76 -29.89 -1.15
N GLY A 314 -19.21 -31.15 -1.18
CA GLY A 314 -20.32 -31.60 -2.01
C GLY A 314 -21.65 -30.93 -1.67
N ILE A 315 -21.95 -30.77 -0.38
CA ILE A 315 -23.15 -30.08 0.11
C ILE A 315 -23.10 -28.57 -0.24
N LEU A 316 -21.91 -27.97 -0.15
CA LEU A 316 -21.70 -26.53 -0.34
C LEU A 316 -21.66 -26.09 -1.82
N ASN A 317 -21.27 -26.96 -2.76
CA ASN A 317 -21.23 -26.68 -4.21
C ASN A 317 -22.58 -26.98 -4.91
N GLU A 318 -23.04 -26.12 -5.83
CA GLU A 318 -24.28 -26.36 -6.64
C GLU A 318 -24.00 -27.15 -7.93
N ASN A 319 -22.75 -27.54 -8.21
CA ASN A 319 -22.45 -28.33 -9.39
C ASN A 319 -23.07 -29.73 -9.30
N LEU A 320 -23.90 -30.03 -10.30
CA LEU A 320 -24.50 -31.31 -10.58
C LEU A 320 -23.39 -32.38 -10.69
N GLY A 321 -23.49 -33.38 -9.83
CA GLY A 321 -22.51 -34.45 -9.66
C GLY A 321 -23.06 -35.54 -8.74
N LYS A 322 -22.19 -36.44 -8.27
CA LYS A 322 -22.57 -37.52 -7.32
C LYS A 322 -23.22 -37.02 -6.01
N TRP A 323 -23.02 -35.75 -5.67
CA TRP A 323 -23.53 -35.12 -4.45
C TRP A 323 -24.80 -34.28 -4.66
N ALA A 324 -25.32 -34.17 -5.89
CA ALA A 324 -26.46 -33.29 -6.19
C ALA A 324 -27.75 -33.70 -5.45
N GLN A 325 -28.08 -34.99 -5.46
CA GLN A 325 -29.22 -35.51 -4.70
C GLN A 325 -29.00 -35.35 -3.19
N MET A 326 -27.78 -35.62 -2.71
CA MET A 326 -27.44 -35.46 -1.29
C MET A 326 -27.55 -34.01 -0.83
N ARG A 327 -27.09 -33.06 -1.64
CA ARG A 327 -27.28 -31.63 -1.45
C ARG A 327 -28.78 -31.28 -1.45
N GLY A 328 -29.54 -31.78 -2.42
CA GLY A 328 -30.99 -31.58 -2.51
C GLY A 328 -31.70 -32.03 -1.24
N THR A 329 -31.38 -33.23 -0.76
CA THR A 329 -31.87 -33.78 0.52
C THR A 329 -31.42 -32.92 1.69
N PHE A 330 -30.15 -32.52 1.76
CA PHE A 330 -29.65 -31.65 2.81
C PHE A 330 -30.46 -30.35 2.89
N TRP A 331 -30.62 -29.63 1.78
CA TRP A 331 -31.34 -28.35 1.76
C TRP A 331 -32.86 -28.49 1.93
N LYS A 332 -33.46 -29.60 1.46
CA LYS A 332 -34.88 -29.93 1.70
C LYS A 332 -35.21 -30.05 3.20
N TYR A 333 -34.27 -30.58 3.98
CA TYR A 333 -34.46 -30.84 5.41
C TYR A 333 -33.72 -29.88 6.34
N ALA A 334 -32.85 -29.02 5.81
CA ALA A 334 -32.04 -28.08 6.60
C ALA A 334 -32.89 -27.20 7.54
N ASN A 335 -34.09 -26.80 7.11
CA ASN A 335 -34.99 -25.97 7.93
C ASN A 335 -35.84 -26.78 8.93
N LYS A 336 -35.85 -28.10 8.83
CA LYS A 336 -36.67 -29.01 9.66
C LYS A 336 -35.86 -29.81 10.67
N VAL A 337 -34.57 -29.97 10.43
CA VAL A 337 -33.67 -30.80 11.23
C VAL A 337 -32.40 -30.01 11.56
N PRO A 338 -31.91 -30.05 12.82
CA PRO A 338 -30.64 -29.44 13.17
C PRO A 338 -29.50 -29.91 12.25
N THR A 339 -28.71 -28.97 11.75
CA THR A 339 -27.65 -29.23 10.75
C THR A 339 -26.68 -30.33 11.19
N ASP A 340 -26.36 -30.41 12.48
CA ASP A 340 -25.43 -31.40 13.04
C ASP A 340 -25.97 -32.82 12.98
N LYS A 341 -27.27 -32.99 13.25
CA LYS A 341 -27.94 -34.28 13.13
C LYS A 341 -28.04 -34.71 11.68
N LEU A 342 -28.37 -33.75 10.79
CA LEU A 342 -28.44 -33.99 9.35
C LEU A 342 -27.07 -34.39 8.77
N LEU A 343 -26.00 -33.70 9.18
CA LEU A 343 -24.63 -34.05 8.79
C LEU A 343 -24.21 -35.42 9.33
N ARG A 344 -24.48 -35.73 10.59
CA ARG A 344 -24.19 -37.06 11.16
C ARG A 344 -24.92 -38.16 10.41
N GLY A 345 -26.18 -37.94 10.06
CA GLY A 345 -26.94 -38.86 9.21
C GLY A 345 -26.27 -39.08 7.85
N LEU A 346 -25.85 -38.00 7.19
CA LEU A 346 -25.14 -38.08 5.91
C LEU A 346 -23.74 -38.71 6.02
N GLN A 347 -23.05 -38.54 7.15
CA GLN A 347 -21.74 -39.14 7.43
C GLN A 347 -21.85 -40.64 7.71
N LEU A 348 -22.79 -41.06 8.57
CA LEU A 348 -23.09 -42.47 8.84
C LEU A 348 -23.53 -43.17 7.54
N PHE A 349 -24.33 -42.48 6.73
CA PHE A 349 -24.69 -42.90 5.39
C PHE A 349 -23.47 -43.09 4.48
N GLY A 350 -22.59 -42.09 4.40
CA GLY A 350 -21.37 -42.15 3.60
C GLY A 350 -20.39 -43.24 4.06
N TYR A 351 -20.34 -43.51 5.37
CA TYR A 351 -19.55 -44.60 5.95
C TYR A 351 -20.13 -45.97 5.56
N TYR A 352 -21.44 -46.18 5.72
CA TYR A 352 -22.13 -47.42 5.35
C TYR A 352 -22.00 -47.72 3.85
N ALA A 353 -22.14 -46.71 2.99
CA ALA A 353 -21.94 -46.81 1.56
C ALA A 353 -20.47 -47.04 1.16
N ARG A 354 -19.50 -46.87 2.06
CA ARG A 354 -18.07 -47.13 1.81
C ARG A 354 -17.63 -48.50 2.32
N THR A 355 -18.17 -48.95 3.45
CA THR A 355 -17.84 -50.24 4.06
C THR A 355 -18.49 -51.42 3.34
N ASN A 356 -19.69 -51.26 2.79
CA ASN A 356 -20.41 -52.33 2.09
C ASN A 356 -20.16 -52.34 0.56
N TYR A 357 -19.30 -51.47 0.05
CA TYR A 357 -18.99 -51.33 -1.39
C TYR A 357 -17.55 -51.68 -1.75
N VAL A 358 -16.98 -52.69 -1.11
CA VAL A 358 -15.74 -53.31 -1.57
C VAL A 358 -16.11 -54.56 -2.38
N VAL A 359 -16.23 -54.36 -3.70
CA VAL A 359 -16.12 -55.37 -4.79
C VAL A 359 -17.25 -56.41 -4.88
N GLY A 360 -18.09 -56.30 -5.93
CA GLY A 360 -18.71 -57.48 -6.58
C GLY A 360 -20.22 -57.75 -6.43
N MET A 361 -21.05 -56.83 -5.89
CA MET A 361 -22.47 -57.12 -5.64
C MET A 361 -23.42 -56.70 -6.78
N ALA A 362 -24.48 -57.48 -6.99
CA ALA A 362 -25.52 -57.24 -7.99
C ALA A 362 -26.50 -56.12 -7.55
N ALA A 363 -27.25 -55.56 -8.52
CA ALA A 363 -28.17 -54.44 -8.30
C ALA A 363 -29.31 -54.71 -7.29
N GLU A 364 -29.64 -55.97 -7.04
CA GLU A 364 -30.71 -56.40 -6.13
C GLU A 364 -30.26 -56.39 -4.65
N ASP A 365 -28.99 -56.71 -4.38
CA ASP A 365 -28.40 -56.70 -3.02
C ASP A 365 -28.28 -55.28 -2.42
N LEU A 366 -28.28 -54.28 -3.30
CA LEU A 366 -28.15 -52.86 -2.98
C LEU A 366 -29.40 -52.28 -2.31
N ARG A 367 -30.58 -52.79 -2.68
CA ARG A 367 -31.86 -52.39 -2.08
C ARG A 367 -32.01 -52.97 -0.68
N SER A 368 -31.59 -54.21 -0.47
CA SER A 368 -31.58 -54.86 0.85
C SER A 368 -30.60 -54.20 1.83
N GLY A 369 -29.39 -53.82 1.38
CA GLY A 369 -28.44 -53.08 2.22
C GLY A 369 -28.93 -51.68 2.62
N ALA A 370 -29.50 -50.91 1.67
CA ALA A 370 -30.07 -49.60 1.97
C ALA A 370 -31.24 -49.69 2.99
N LEU A 371 -32.06 -50.74 2.90
CA LEU A 371 -33.14 -50.99 3.85
C LEU A 371 -32.62 -51.45 5.23
N ALA A 372 -31.49 -52.16 5.28
CA ALA A 372 -30.86 -52.62 6.52
C ALA A 372 -30.16 -51.48 7.30
N ALA A 373 -29.83 -50.35 6.67
CA ALA A 373 -29.29 -49.16 7.33
C ALA A 373 -30.37 -48.24 7.96
N LEU A 374 -31.65 -48.45 7.62
CA LEU A 374 -32.77 -47.65 8.16
C LEU A 374 -32.91 -47.69 9.70
N PRO A 375 -32.73 -48.83 10.39
CA PRO A 375 -32.81 -48.90 11.85
C PRO A 375 -31.73 -48.05 12.54
N GLU A 376 -30.50 -48.07 12.03
CA GLU A 376 -29.38 -47.25 12.53
C GLU A 376 -29.59 -45.75 12.32
N LEU A 377 -30.24 -45.36 11.20
CA LEU A 377 -30.68 -43.99 10.95
C LEU A 377 -31.86 -43.57 11.84
N GLY A 378 -32.69 -44.53 12.26
CA GLY A 378 -33.81 -44.34 13.20
C GLY A 378 -33.37 -43.95 14.62
N TYR A 379 -32.16 -44.33 15.04
CA TYR A 379 -31.56 -43.92 16.31
C TYR A 379 -31.16 -42.43 16.35
N ILE A 380 -31.12 -41.74 15.21
CA ILE A 380 -30.92 -40.28 15.14
C ILE A 380 -32.28 -39.61 15.43
N VAL A 381 -32.64 -39.57 16.72
CA VAL A 381 -33.92 -39.07 17.25
C VAL A 381 -34.39 -37.77 16.56
N GLY A 382 -35.54 -37.86 15.86
CA GLY A 382 -36.34 -36.74 15.37
C GLY A 382 -36.23 -36.37 13.89
N LEU A 383 -36.09 -37.34 12.96
CA LEU A 383 -36.08 -37.03 11.53
C LEU A 383 -37.48 -36.64 11.03
N ALA A 384 -37.55 -35.54 10.29
CA ALA A 384 -38.77 -35.11 9.62
C ALA A 384 -39.30 -36.19 8.65
N PRO A 385 -40.63 -36.33 8.47
CA PRO A 385 -41.22 -37.32 7.56
C PRO A 385 -40.56 -37.32 6.17
N GLY A 386 -40.17 -38.50 5.70
CA GLY A 386 -39.55 -38.73 4.38
C GLY A 386 -38.03 -38.63 4.32
N LEU A 387 -37.34 -38.10 5.33
CA LEU A 387 -35.87 -37.93 5.29
C LEU A 387 -35.13 -39.27 5.18
N ALA A 388 -35.56 -40.28 5.94
CA ALA A 388 -34.98 -41.63 5.87
C ALA A 388 -35.14 -42.27 4.47
N MET A 389 -36.29 -42.06 3.82
CA MET A 389 -36.55 -42.56 2.47
C MET A 389 -35.72 -41.82 1.41
N ASP A 390 -35.60 -40.49 1.50
CA ASP A 390 -34.77 -39.71 0.59
C ASP A 390 -33.27 -40.04 0.75
N MET A 391 -32.82 -40.36 1.97
CA MET A 391 -31.47 -40.87 2.22
C MET A 391 -31.27 -42.29 1.66
N ALA A 392 -32.29 -43.16 1.73
CA ALA A 392 -32.25 -44.49 1.10
C ALA A 392 -32.18 -44.40 -0.44
N VAL A 393 -32.91 -43.46 -1.07
CA VAL A 393 -32.80 -43.19 -2.52
C VAL A 393 -31.41 -42.69 -2.89
N CYS A 394 -30.81 -41.82 -2.07
CA CYS A 394 -29.41 -41.40 -2.24
C CYS A 394 -28.43 -42.58 -2.15
N THR A 395 -28.76 -43.63 -1.38
CA THR A 395 -27.96 -44.88 -1.26
C THR A 395 -27.91 -45.64 -2.58
N LEU A 396 -29.07 -45.86 -3.18
CA LEU A 396 -29.22 -46.62 -4.42
C LEU A 396 -28.53 -45.92 -5.60
N GLU A 397 -28.54 -44.58 -5.62
CA GLU A 397 -27.87 -43.82 -6.67
C GLU A 397 -26.35 -43.72 -6.42
N ALA A 398 -25.91 -43.55 -5.17
CA ALA A 398 -24.49 -43.67 -4.80
C ALA A 398 -23.92 -45.05 -5.16
N ALA A 399 -24.75 -46.09 -5.09
CA ALA A 399 -24.43 -47.44 -5.51
C ALA A 399 -24.03 -47.54 -6.98
N ARG A 400 -24.92 -47.01 -7.83
CA ARG A 400 -24.76 -46.98 -9.28
C ARG A 400 -23.53 -46.17 -9.64
N VAL A 401 -23.34 -45.03 -8.98
CA VAL A 401 -22.14 -44.20 -9.11
C VAL A 401 -20.87 -44.95 -8.67
N GLY A 402 -20.93 -45.79 -7.63
CA GLY A 402 -19.81 -46.65 -7.18
C GLY A 402 -19.32 -47.61 -8.26
N ALA A 403 -20.23 -48.29 -8.98
CA ALA A 403 -19.87 -49.17 -10.09
C ALA A 403 -19.20 -48.42 -11.25
N TYR A 404 -19.72 -47.25 -11.62
CA TYR A 404 -19.08 -46.39 -12.64
C TYR A 404 -17.77 -45.76 -12.14
N ASN A 405 -17.63 -45.51 -10.84
CA ASN A 405 -16.39 -45.03 -10.24
C ASN A 405 -15.27 -46.07 -10.32
N THR A 406 -15.56 -47.37 -10.25
CA THR A 406 -14.53 -48.40 -10.47
C THR A 406 -13.96 -48.32 -11.87
N VAL A 407 -14.82 -48.15 -12.89
CA VAL A 407 -14.42 -48.05 -14.30
C VAL A 407 -13.68 -46.74 -14.60
N THR A 408 -14.11 -45.64 -13.97
CA THR A 408 -13.52 -44.30 -14.15
C THR A 408 -12.42 -43.97 -13.13
N SER A 409 -12.11 -44.86 -12.19
CA SER A 409 -11.15 -44.63 -11.10
C SER A 409 -9.75 -44.28 -11.62
N PHE A 410 -9.36 -44.92 -12.72
CA PHE A 410 -8.10 -44.72 -13.44
C PHE A 410 -8.00 -43.36 -14.15
N GLN A 411 -9.11 -42.65 -14.36
CA GLN A 411 -9.08 -41.34 -15.02
C GLN A 411 -8.53 -40.26 -14.08
N GLU A 412 -7.38 -39.69 -14.40
CA GLU A 412 -6.90 -38.44 -13.79
C GLU A 412 -7.58 -37.23 -14.44
N CYS A 413 -7.96 -36.26 -13.62
CA CYS A 413 -8.79 -35.14 -14.07
C CYS A 413 -8.02 -34.09 -14.87
N THR A 414 -6.71 -33.94 -14.64
CA THR A 414 -5.82 -33.13 -15.47
C THR A 414 -5.62 -33.79 -16.84
N SER A 415 -5.36 -35.09 -16.86
CA SER A 415 -5.22 -35.87 -18.10
C SER A 415 -6.50 -35.82 -18.94
N LEU A 416 -7.68 -35.80 -18.33
CA LEU A 416 -8.95 -35.70 -19.03
C LEU A 416 -9.04 -34.44 -19.90
N VAL A 417 -8.70 -33.27 -19.34
CA VAL A 417 -8.75 -32.01 -20.10
C VAL A 417 -7.62 -31.86 -21.10
N GLU A 418 -6.50 -32.51 -20.83
CA GLU A 418 -5.38 -32.70 -21.77
C GLU A 418 -5.73 -33.66 -22.92
N GLY A 419 -6.91 -34.29 -22.86
CA GLY A 419 -7.44 -35.14 -23.91
C GLY A 419 -7.02 -36.60 -23.79
N ILE A 420 -6.46 -37.01 -22.65
CA ILE A 420 -6.01 -38.37 -22.37
C ILE A 420 -7.11 -39.10 -21.59
N SER A 421 -7.77 -40.06 -22.25
CA SER A 421 -8.72 -40.98 -21.63
C SER A 421 -7.97 -42.17 -21.05
N MET A 422 -8.16 -42.42 -19.76
CA MET A 422 -7.62 -43.56 -19.02
C MET A 422 -8.75 -44.39 -18.40
N VAL A 423 -9.98 -44.22 -18.90
CA VAL A 423 -11.12 -45.01 -18.46
C VAL A 423 -10.91 -46.46 -18.91
N LYS A 424 -11.02 -47.39 -17.97
CA LYS A 424 -10.68 -48.80 -18.22
C LYS A 424 -11.48 -49.38 -19.39
N GLY A 425 -10.78 -49.86 -20.43
CA GLY A 425 -11.36 -50.42 -21.66
C GLY A 425 -11.91 -49.38 -22.65
N ARG A 426 -11.52 -48.11 -22.49
CA ARG A 426 -11.94 -46.92 -23.27
C ARG A 426 -10.80 -45.90 -23.38
N GLU A 427 -9.56 -46.39 -23.39
CA GLU A 427 -8.35 -45.58 -23.40
C GLU A 427 -8.12 -44.96 -24.79
N SER A 428 -7.88 -43.65 -24.84
CA SER A 428 -7.76 -42.92 -26.10
C SER A 428 -7.06 -41.57 -25.89
N VAL A 429 -6.59 -40.96 -26.98
CA VAL A 429 -6.02 -39.62 -26.98
C VAL A 429 -6.79 -38.73 -27.96
N HIS A 430 -7.20 -37.56 -27.48
CA HIS A 430 -7.95 -36.54 -28.20
C HIS A 430 -7.26 -35.19 -28.06
N LYS A 431 -7.73 -34.20 -28.82
CA LYS A 431 -7.24 -32.82 -28.70
C LYS A 431 -7.74 -32.23 -27.37
N GLY A 432 -6.81 -31.99 -26.44
CA GLY A 432 -7.08 -31.31 -25.18
C GLY A 432 -6.31 -30.01 -25.01
N MET A 433 -6.26 -29.54 -23.77
CA MET A 433 -5.48 -28.38 -23.34
C MET A 433 -5.13 -28.49 -21.86
N THR A 434 -4.00 -27.90 -21.46
CA THR A 434 -3.58 -27.85 -20.05
C THR A 434 -4.50 -26.93 -19.24
N ILE A 435 -4.49 -27.06 -17.90
CA ILE A 435 -5.23 -26.14 -17.01
C ILE A 435 -4.84 -24.67 -17.26
N GLU A 436 -3.57 -24.41 -17.53
CA GLU A 436 -3.09 -23.06 -17.86
C GLU A 436 -3.71 -22.53 -19.16
N GLN A 437 -3.74 -23.36 -20.20
CA GLN A 437 -4.40 -23.01 -21.47
C GLN A 437 -5.91 -22.85 -21.31
N MET A 438 -6.57 -23.64 -20.45
CA MET A 438 -7.97 -23.44 -20.08
C MET A 438 -8.18 -22.07 -19.42
N ALA A 439 -7.30 -21.71 -18.48
CA ALA A 439 -7.38 -20.44 -17.75
C ALA A 439 -7.20 -19.21 -18.66
N LEU A 440 -6.38 -19.33 -19.71
CA LEU A 440 -6.24 -18.32 -20.77
C LEU A 440 -7.47 -18.26 -21.69
N ARG A 441 -8.02 -19.42 -22.05
CA ARG A 441 -9.08 -19.53 -23.07
C ARG A 441 -10.47 -19.20 -22.53
N PHE A 442 -10.74 -19.52 -21.27
CA PHE A 442 -12.05 -19.37 -20.64
C PHE A 442 -11.99 -18.31 -19.53
N PRO A 443 -12.42 -17.06 -19.80
CA PRO A 443 -12.44 -16.01 -18.78
C PRO A 443 -13.54 -16.26 -17.74
N ASP A 444 -13.40 -15.70 -16.53
CA ASP A 444 -14.40 -15.79 -15.45
C ASP A 444 -15.61 -14.86 -15.69
N THR A 445 -16.32 -15.13 -16.78
CA THR A 445 -17.59 -14.51 -17.16
C THR A 445 -18.65 -15.60 -17.30
N PRO A 446 -19.96 -15.28 -17.26
CA PRO A 446 -21.01 -16.28 -17.46
C PRO A 446 -20.82 -17.11 -18.75
N ASP A 447 -20.51 -16.46 -19.87
CA ASP A 447 -20.23 -17.12 -21.15
C ASP A 447 -18.95 -17.97 -21.12
N GLY A 448 -17.87 -17.44 -20.55
CA GLY A 448 -16.60 -18.16 -20.42
C GLY A 448 -16.72 -19.42 -19.55
N ARG A 449 -17.43 -19.33 -18.42
CA ARG A 449 -17.74 -20.48 -17.56
C ARG A 449 -18.59 -21.51 -18.29
N ASN A 450 -19.63 -21.11 -19.01
CA ASN A 450 -20.45 -22.03 -19.79
C ASN A 450 -19.62 -22.78 -20.85
N LYS A 451 -18.75 -22.06 -21.58
CA LYS A 451 -17.83 -22.68 -22.56
C LYS A 451 -16.85 -23.64 -21.93
N MET A 452 -16.32 -23.32 -20.75
CA MET A 452 -15.46 -24.22 -19.98
C MET A 452 -16.19 -25.50 -19.57
N MET A 453 -17.41 -25.39 -19.01
CA MET A 453 -18.18 -26.57 -18.61
C MET A 453 -18.54 -27.45 -19.82
N SER A 454 -18.90 -26.83 -20.96
CA SER A 454 -19.13 -27.54 -22.22
C SER A 454 -17.87 -28.26 -22.73
N PHE A 455 -16.69 -27.66 -22.57
CA PHE A 455 -15.43 -28.31 -22.90
C PHE A 455 -15.13 -29.52 -22.01
N ILE A 456 -15.34 -29.40 -20.69
CA ILE A 456 -15.17 -30.52 -19.76
C ILE A 456 -16.16 -31.66 -20.08
N TRP A 457 -17.41 -31.32 -20.39
CA TRP A 457 -18.41 -32.29 -20.82
C TRP A 457 -18.01 -32.98 -22.13
N TYR A 458 -17.51 -32.24 -23.10
CA TYR A 458 -16.99 -32.78 -24.35
C TYR A 458 -15.86 -33.79 -24.12
N GLN A 459 -14.88 -33.46 -23.26
CA GLN A 459 -13.80 -34.41 -22.94
C GLN A 459 -14.30 -35.64 -22.16
N SER A 460 -15.29 -35.46 -21.28
CA SER A 460 -15.93 -36.57 -20.57
C SER A 460 -16.68 -37.51 -21.52
N THR A 461 -17.29 -36.96 -22.58
CA THR A 461 -17.93 -37.72 -23.65
C THR A 461 -16.89 -38.47 -24.47
N ASN A 462 -15.77 -37.83 -24.82
CA ASN A 462 -14.66 -38.48 -25.51
C ASN A 462 -14.10 -39.67 -24.71
N ALA A 463 -13.93 -39.52 -23.40
CA ALA A 463 -13.46 -40.58 -22.50
C ALA A 463 -14.46 -41.73 -22.29
N SER A 464 -15.69 -41.60 -22.81
CA SER A 464 -16.75 -42.61 -22.69
C SER A 464 -16.89 -43.52 -23.91
N TYR A 465 -16.19 -43.22 -25.01
CA TYR A 465 -16.30 -44.01 -26.23
C TYR A 465 -15.75 -45.43 -26.04
N ARG A 466 -16.47 -46.41 -26.57
CA ARG A 466 -16.04 -47.80 -26.68
C ARG A 466 -16.34 -48.33 -28.08
N GLU A 467 -15.62 -49.38 -28.50
CA GLU A 467 -16.00 -50.12 -29.71
C GLU A 467 -17.14 -51.10 -29.41
N GLU A 468 -18.21 -50.98 -30.18
CA GLU A 468 -19.37 -51.86 -30.12
C GLU A 468 -19.84 -52.16 -31.55
N GLY A 469 -19.72 -53.42 -31.98
CA GLY A 469 -20.09 -53.83 -33.34
C GLY A 469 -19.30 -53.14 -34.46
N GLY A 470 -18.02 -52.81 -34.22
CA GLY A 470 -17.17 -52.11 -35.19
C GLY A 470 -17.43 -50.60 -35.32
N ARG A 471 -18.23 -50.01 -34.42
CA ARG A 471 -18.45 -48.56 -34.34
C ARG A 471 -18.09 -48.03 -32.96
N LEU A 472 -17.52 -46.83 -32.91
CA LEU A 472 -17.31 -46.09 -31.68
C LEU A 472 -18.65 -45.52 -31.18
N VAL A 473 -19.11 -46.00 -30.03
CA VAL A 473 -20.35 -45.56 -29.38
C VAL A 473 -19.98 -44.96 -28.01
N SER A 474 -20.48 -43.75 -27.73
CA SER A 474 -20.31 -43.10 -26.42
C SER A 474 -21.32 -43.67 -25.43
N ASP A 475 -20.86 -44.00 -24.23
CA ASP A 475 -21.71 -44.40 -23.11
C ASP A 475 -22.10 -43.16 -22.27
N PRO A 476 -23.37 -42.71 -22.31
CA PRO A 476 -23.79 -41.49 -21.62
C PRO A 476 -23.65 -41.56 -20.09
N ASN A 477 -23.73 -42.76 -19.51
CA ASN A 477 -23.62 -42.95 -18.07
C ASN A 477 -22.16 -42.87 -17.62
N VAL A 478 -21.23 -43.43 -18.41
CA VAL A 478 -19.78 -43.28 -18.18
C VAL A 478 -19.34 -41.83 -18.39
N ALA A 479 -19.82 -41.15 -19.45
CA ALA A 479 -19.54 -39.73 -19.68
C ALA A 479 -19.98 -38.88 -18.48
N ARG A 480 -21.19 -39.13 -17.96
CA ARG A 480 -21.70 -38.47 -16.75
C ARG A 480 -20.87 -38.78 -15.52
N ALA A 481 -20.44 -40.02 -15.32
CA ALA A 481 -19.59 -40.39 -14.18
C ALA A 481 -18.21 -39.71 -14.23
N VAL A 482 -17.56 -39.68 -15.39
CA VAL A 482 -16.27 -38.98 -15.61
C VAL A 482 -16.43 -37.48 -15.34
N TYR A 483 -17.47 -36.86 -15.89
CA TYR A 483 -17.76 -35.44 -15.65
C TYR A 483 -17.99 -35.15 -14.16
N ASN A 484 -18.82 -35.96 -13.50
CA ASN A 484 -19.12 -35.81 -12.07
C ASN A 484 -17.88 -35.97 -11.19
N LYS A 485 -16.93 -36.82 -11.58
CA LYS A 485 -15.65 -37.00 -10.90
C LYS A 485 -14.75 -35.78 -11.07
N CYS A 486 -14.60 -35.30 -12.30
CA CYS A 486 -13.51 -34.39 -12.65
C CYS A 486 -13.87 -32.92 -12.78
N ALA A 487 -15.14 -32.57 -13.06
CA ALA A 487 -15.52 -31.18 -13.31
C ALA A 487 -15.15 -30.24 -12.14
N ASN A 488 -15.40 -30.65 -10.90
CA ASN A 488 -15.07 -29.81 -9.74
C ASN A 488 -13.57 -29.63 -9.52
N ASP A 489 -12.77 -30.69 -9.71
CA ASP A 489 -11.31 -30.62 -9.59
C ASP A 489 -10.72 -29.71 -10.68
N ILE A 490 -11.16 -29.90 -11.93
CA ILE A 490 -10.74 -29.08 -13.07
C ILE A 490 -11.10 -27.60 -12.85
N VAL A 491 -12.34 -27.30 -12.46
CA VAL A 491 -12.80 -25.93 -12.19
C VAL A 491 -12.01 -25.33 -11.02
N SER A 492 -11.71 -26.11 -9.98
CA SER A 492 -10.88 -25.65 -8.86
C SER A 492 -9.47 -25.28 -9.34
N ARG A 493 -8.82 -26.15 -10.13
CA ARG A 493 -7.47 -25.91 -10.66
C ARG A 493 -7.43 -24.75 -11.65
N TRP A 494 -8.43 -24.63 -12.52
CA TRP A 494 -8.62 -23.47 -13.40
C TRP A 494 -8.69 -22.16 -12.60
N ARG A 495 -9.47 -22.14 -11.51
CA ARG A 495 -9.59 -20.97 -10.64
C ARG A 495 -8.29 -20.68 -9.89
N GLU A 496 -7.60 -21.70 -9.39
CA GLU A 496 -6.30 -21.56 -8.72
C GLU A 496 -5.25 -20.93 -9.64
N GLN A 497 -5.20 -21.38 -10.89
CA GLN A 497 -4.31 -20.80 -11.90
C GLN A 497 -4.60 -19.31 -12.12
N ARG A 498 -5.88 -18.95 -12.25
CA ARG A 498 -6.29 -17.54 -12.41
C ARG A 498 -5.96 -16.70 -11.18
N LEU A 499 -6.19 -17.23 -9.98
CA LEU A 499 -5.82 -16.58 -8.72
C LEU A 499 -4.31 -16.39 -8.59
N ALA A 500 -3.49 -17.31 -9.12
CA ALA A 500 -2.04 -17.16 -9.15
C ALA A 500 -1.61 -15.96 -10.02
N TRP A 501 -2.21 -15.78 -11.20
CA TRP A 501 -1.96 -14.58 -12.03
C TRP A 501 -2.45 -13.29 -11.38
N ILE A 502 -3.58 -13.32 -10.67
CA ILE A 502 -4.04 -12.17 -9.87
C ILE A 502 -3.06 -11.89 -8.72
N GLY A 503 -2.49 -12.93 -8.11
CA GLY A 503 -1.44 -12.80 -7.10
C GLY A 503 -0.19 -12.10 -7.64
N GLU A 504 0.27 -12.49 -8.83
CA GLU A 504 1.39 -11.82 -9.51
C GLU A 504 1.04 -10.38 -9.90
N PHE A 505 -0.17 -10.12 -10.40
CA PHE A 505 -0.64 -8.76 -10.62
C PHE A 505 -0.58 -7.93 -9.34
N ASN A 506 -1.09 -8.45 -8.22
CA ASN A 506 -1.13 -7.76 -6.94
C ASN A 506 0.27 -7.48 -6.39
N LYS A 507 1.21 -8.40 -6.58
CA LYS A 507 2.62 -8.22 -6.22
C LYS A 507 3.24 -7.09 -7.02
N ASN A 508 3.07 -7.09 -8.35
CA ASN A 508 3.59 -6.04 -9.22
C ASN A 508 2.89 -4.70 -8.97
N TYR A 509 1.58 -4.70 -8.71
CA TYR A 509 0.82 -3.52 -8.32
C TYR A 509 1.39 -2.86 -7.07
N ARG A 510 1.71 -3.64 -6.02
CA ARG A 510 2.34 -3.10 -4.79
C ARG A 510 3.68 -2.46 -5.08
N GLU A 511 4.52 -3.12 -5.89
CA GLU A 511 5.82 -2.56 -6.28
C GLU A 511 5.64 -1.29 -7.13
N TYR A 512 4.69 -1.27 -8.05
CA TYR A 512 4.37 -0.09 -8.85
C TYR A 512 3.97 1.07 -7.94
N MET A 513 3.07 0.83 -6.98
CA MET A 513 2.66 1.86 -6.02
C MET A 513 3.83 2.34 -5.13
N ARG A 514 4.73 1.45 -4.74
CA ARG A 514 5.96 1.82 -4.01
C ARG A 514 6.85 2.72 -4.86
N LEU A 515 7.00 2.41 -6.15
CA LEU A 515 7.78 3.21 -7.09
C LEU A 515 7.14 4.58 -7.33
N VAL A 516 5.81 4.64 -7.53
CA VAL A 516 5.05 5.90 -7.63
C VAL A 516 5.27 6.76 -6.38
N ALA A 517 5.15 6.19 -5.18
CA ALA A 517 5.35 6.91 -3.93
C ALA A 517 6.79 7.41 -3.74
N SER A 518 7.78 6.70 -4.30
CA SER A 518 9.19 7.09 -4.28
C SER A 518 9.55 8.13 -5.35
N ASN A 519 8.78 8.21 -6.44
CA ASN A 519 9.02 9.11 -7.57
C ASN A 519 8.22 10.41 -7.42
N ARG A 520 8.35 11.06 -6.26
CA ARG A 520 7.67 12.33 -6.01
C ARG A 520 8.22 13.41 -6.95
N PRO A 521 7.36 14.25 -7.54
CA PRO A 521 7.81 15.38 -8.34
C PRO A 521 8.68 16.30 -7.50
N VAL A 522 9.76 16.81 -8.07
CA VAL A 522 10.60 17.84 -7.45
C VAL A 522 10.43 19.14 -8.23
N LEU A 523 10.12 20.22 -7.50
CA LEU A 523 10.14 21.58 -8.02
C LEU A 523 11.56 22.14 -7.90
N THR A 524 12.02 22.79 -8.95
CA THR A 524 13.30 23.51 -8.96
C THR A 524 13.11 24.91 -9.52
N PHE A 525 13.76 25.89 -8.87
CA PHE A 525 13.71 27.30 -9.24
C PHE A 525 15.06 27.72 -9.82
N SER A 526 15.03 28.32 -11.01
CA SER A 526 16.22 28.89 -11.65
C SER A 526 16.08 30.42 -11.71
N PRO A 527 17.12 31.20 -11.36
CA PRO A 527 18.50 30.75 -11.08
C PRO A 527 18.76 30.22 -9.66
N SER A 528 17.92 30.54 -8.67
CA SER A 528 17.99 30.01 -7.31
C SER A 528 16.67 30.25 -6.56
N ASP A 529 16.58 29.82 -5.30
CA ASP A 529 15.41 30.04 -4.43
C ASP A 529 15.27 31.51 -3.99
N GLU A 530 16.33 32.32 -4.12
CA GLU A 530 16.31 33.77 -4.01
C GLU A 530 16.58 34.40 -5.38
N VAL A 531 15.59 35.11 -5.94
CA VAL A 531 15.72 35.73 -7.27
C VAL A 531 15.74 37.25 -7.15
N PRO A 532 16.84 37.92 -7.56
CA PRO A 532 16.97 39.35 -7.42
C PRO A 532 16.08 40.10 -8.42
N LEU A 533 15.43 41.17 -7.95
CA LEU A 533 14.65 42.08 -8.77
C LEU A 533 15.56 43.06 -9.53
N ARG A 534 15.80 42.79 -10.82
CA ARG A 534 16.75 43.53 -11.68
C ARG A 534 16.05 44.60 -12.51
N ASP A 535 16.78 45.67 -12.83
CA ASP A 535 16.33 46.69 -13.79
C ASP A 535 16.35 46.11 -15.22
N GLN A 536 15.23 46.27 -15.94
CA GLN A 536 15.06 45.83 -17.33
C GLN A 536 15.24 46.99 -18.33
N GLY A 537 15.54 48.20 -17.84
CA GLY A 537 15.57 49.42 -18.63
C GLY A 537 14.21 50.14 -18.63
N GLY A 538 14.24 51.46 -18.84
CA GLY A 538 13.02 52.29 -18.86
C GLY A 538 12.32 52.45 -17.51
N GLY A 539 13.01 52.19 -16.39
CA GLY A 539 12.48 52.32 -15.02
C GLY A 539 11.63 51.13 -14.55
N GLN A 540 11.59 50.02 -15.30
CA GLN A 540 10.85 48.81 -14.90
C GLN A 540 11.80 47.75 -14.33
N ARG A 541 11.61 47.40 -13.05
CA ARG A 541 12.31 46.28 -12.42
C ARG A 541 11.49 44.99 -12.54
N ALA A 542 12.14 43.88 -12.87
CA ALA A 542 11.53 42.56 -12.90
C ALA A 542 12.50 41.44 -12.52
N ALA A 543 11.96 40.40 -11.91
CA ALA A 543 12.63 39.14 -11.65
C ALA A 543 12.05 38.06 -12.56
N VAL A 544 12.93 37.30 -13.21
CA VAL A 544 12.55 36.21 -14.12
C VAL A 544 12.87 34.90 -13.42
N VAL A 545 11.84 34.09 -13.17
CA VAL A 545 11.96 32.81 -12.48
C VAL A 545 11.52 31.70 -13.42
N THR A 546 12.39 30.72 -13.64
CA THR A 546 12.01 29.50 -14.35
C THR A 546 11.70 28.41 -13.33
N ILE A 547 10.44 27.99 -13.31
CA ILE A 547 9.97 26.90 -12.46
C ILE A 547 9.96 25.64 -13.30
N SER A 548 10.68 24.62 -12.87
CA SER A 548 10.72 23.32 -13.52
C SER A 548 10.20 22.25 -12.58
N ALA A 549 9.38 21.35 -13.12
CA ALA A 549 9.02 20.11 -12.46
C ALA A 549 9.83 18.97 -13.09
N SER A 550 10.55 18.21 -12.26
CA SER A 550 11.20 16.98 -12.70
C SER A 550 10.60 15.77 -11.99
N THR A 551 10.41 14.70 -12.75
CA THR A 551 10.02 13.38 -12.26
C THR A 551 11.03 12.38 -12.81
N SER A 552 12.09 12.06 -12.06
CA SER A 552 13.17 11.25 -12.65
C SER A 552 13.91 10.37 -11.65
N GLN A 553 13.17 9.58 -10.88
CA GLN A 553 13.73 8.37 -10.27
C GLN A 553 12.90 7.14 -10.67
N ASN A 554 13.57 6.12 -11.23
CA ASN A 554 12.99 4.79 -11.50
C ASN A 554 11.89 4.71 -12.59
N ARG A 555 11.79 5.67 -13.53
CA ARG A 555 10.78 5.62 -14.63
C ARG A 555 10.85 4.31 -15.44
N ASP A 556 12.05 3.85 -15.78
CA ASP A 556 12.23 2.59 -16.51
C ASP A 556 11.74 1.38 -15.72
N ARG A 557 12.01 1.36 -14.42
CA ARG A 557 11.53 0.31 -13.51
C ARG A 557 10.01 0.38 -13.32
N MET A 558 9.43 1.58 -13.27
CA MET A 558 7.97 1.74 -13.26
C MET A 558 7.34 1.17 -14.54
N ASN A 559 7.93 1.45 -15.70
CA ASN A 559 7.46 0.94 -16.98
C ASN A 559 7.57 -0.59 -17.06
N ASP A 560 8.67 -1.17 -16.58
CA ASP A 560 8.86 -2.63 -16.49
C ASP A 560 7.80 -3.29 -15.59
N VAL A 561 7.58 -2.75 -14.39
CA VAL A 561 6.58 -3.27 -13.46
C VAL A 561 5.16 -3.10 -14.03
N PHE A 562 4.87 -1.98 -14.67
CA PHE A 562 3.60 -1.75 -15.35
C PHE A 562 3.36 -2.74 -16.49
N ALA A 563 4.40 -3.05 -17.29
CA ALA A 563 4.32 -4.07 -18.33
C ALA A 563 4.01 -5.45 -17.76
N LYS A 564 4.61 -5.82 -16.62
CA LYS A 564 4.32 -7.06 -15.89
C LYS A 564 2.87 -7.09 -15.39
N MET A 565 2.37 -6.00 -14.82
CA MET A 565 0.96 -5.88 -14.43
C MET A 565 0.02 -6.07 -15.62
N LYS A 566 0.31 -5.40 -16.74
CA LYS A 566 -0.46 -5.49 -17.98
C LYS A 566 -0.46 -6.93 -18.52
N ALA A 567 0.69 -7.62 -18.48
CA ALA A 567 0.79 -9.03 -18.89
C ALA A 567 -0.08 -9.95 -18.02
N SER A 568 -0.06 -9.79 -16.70
CA SER A 568 -0.91 -10.59 -15.79
C SER A 568 -2.40 -10.38 -16.05
N LEU A 569 -2.84 -9.13 -16.29
CA LEU A 569 -4.24 -8.87 -16.65
C LEU A 569 -4.60 -9.39 -18.03
N LYS A 570 -3.67 -9.33 -18.99
CA LYS A 570 -3.90 -9.80 -20.36
C LYS A 570 -4.13 -11.31 -20.41
N ALA A 571 -3.43 -12.06 -19.57
CA ALA A 571 -3.67 -13.49 -19.38
C ALA A 571 -5.09 -13.82 -18.89
N LEU A 572 -5.76 -12.89 -18.21
CA LEU A 572 -7.07 -13.12 -17.59
C LEU A 572 -8.27 -12.79 -18.50
N GLU A 573 -8.07 -11.96 -19.54
CA GLU A 573 -9.13 -11.33 -20.35
C GLU A 573 -9.51 -12.07 -21.64
N ALA A 574 -8.72 -13.04 -22.11
CA ALA A 574 -8.92 -13.82 -23.34
C ALA A 574 -9.06 -13.02 -24.67
N LYS A 575 -9.37 -11.72 -24.65
CA LYS A 575 -9.47 -10.83 -25.82
C LYS A 575 -8.14 -10.15 -26.10
N GLY A 576 -7.76 -10.11 -27.38
CA GLY A 576 -6.62 -9.35 -27.86
C GLY A 576 -6.92 -7.84 -27.80
N GLY A 577 -6.42 -7.18 -26.76
CA GLY A 577 -6.53 -5.73 -26.57
C GLY A 577 -5.67 -5.26 -25.42
N ASP A 578 -5.51 -3.94 -25.29
CA ASP A 578 -4.88 -3.34 -24.12
C ASP A 578 -5.85 -3.36 -22.94
N VAL A 579 -5.39 -3.97 -21.85
CA VAL A 579 -6.22 -4.28 -20.66
C VAL A 579 -5.96 -3.35 -19.48
N LEU A 580 -4.88 -2.55 -19.56
CA LEU A 580 -4.44 -1.65 -18.50
C LEU A 580 -3.79 -0.42 -19.12
N PHE A 581 -4.23 0.74 -18.66
CA PHE A 581 -3.83 2.06 -19.11
C PHE A 581 -3.36 2.87 -17.91
N VAL A 582 -2.41 3.76 -18.15
CA VAL A 582 -1.97 4.76 -17.20
C VAL A 582 -2.15 6.13 -17.86
N SER A 583 -2.77 7.06 -17.13
CA SER A 583 -2.80 8.47 -17.50
C SER A 583 -2.20 9.31 -16.38
N GLU A 584 -1.43 10.31 -16.75
CA GLU A 584 -0.79 11.26 -15.84
C GLU A 584 -1.26 12.66 -16.21
N LYS A 585 -1.71 13.42 -15.23
CA LYS A 585 -2.04 14.84 -15.36
C LYS A 585 -1.27 15.63 -14.34
N TYR A 586 -0.81 16.80 -14.76
CA TYR A 586 -0.07 17.72 -13.90
C TYR A 586 -0.75 19.08 -13.91
N GLN A 587 -0.92 19.68 -12.74
CA GLN A 587 -1.47 21.02 -12.59
C GLN A 587 -0.54 21.84 -11.71
N MET A 588 -0.27 23.08 -12.11
CA MET A 588 0.58 24.00 -11.34
C MET A 588 -0.31 25.06 -10.68
N ALA A 589 -0.01 25.41 -9.44
CA ALA A 589 -0.52 26.58 -8.76
C ALA A 589 0.62 27.54 -8.43
N LEU A 590 0.36 28.83 -8.58
CA LEU A 590 1.25 29.89 -8.11
C LEU A 590 0.48 30.80 -7.16
N ASP A 591 1.05 31.06 -6.00
CA ASP A 591 0.49 31.93 -4.96
C ASP A 591 -0.98 31.57 -4.64
N GLY A 592 -1.25 30.26 -4.54
CA GLY A 592 -2.58 29.72 -4.26
C GLY A 592 -3.56 29.64 -5.44
N LYS A 593 -3.18 30.13 -6.62
CA LYS A 593 -4.02 30.09 -7.84
C LYS A 593 -3.60 28.97 -8.79
N TRP A 594 -4.48 28.00 -9.00
CA TRP A 594 -4.30 26.93 -9.98
C TRP A 594 -4.40 27.46 -11.41
N LEU A 595 -3.42 27.12 -12.24
CA LEU A 595 -3.39 27.46 -13.66
C LEU A 595 -4.31 26.48 -14.41
N GLY A 596 -5.20 27.01 -15.27
CA GLY A 596 -6.25 26.22 -15.93
C GLY A 596 -5.80 25.27 -17.04
N ALA A 597 -4.51 25.22 -17.38
CA ALA A 597 -3.96 24.34 -18.41
C ALA A 597 -3.16 23.19 -17.80
N GLU A 598 -3.20 22.02 -18.44
CA GLU A 598 -2.37 20.87 -18.08
C GLU A 598 -0.89 21.24 -18.20
N TYR A 599 -0.15 21.09 -17.09
CA TYR A 599 1.26 21.45 -16.98
C TYR A 599 2.12 20.25 -17.40
N TRP A 600 2.31 20.03 -18.69
CA TRP A 600 3.15 18.93 -19.17
C TRP A 600 4.62 19.16 -18.75
N PRO A 601 5.41 18.11 -18.38
CA PRO A 601 6.71 18.26 -17.73
C PRO A 601 7.67 19.08 -18.58
N ALA A 602 7.68 20.38 -18.29
CA ALA A 602 8.41 21.41 -19.00
C ALA A 602 8.66 22.55 -18.01
N SER A 603 9.85 23.13 -18.08
CA SER A 603 10.16 24.37 -17.39
C SER A 603 9.29 25.51 -17.93
N LYS A 604 8.68 26.29 -17.04
CA LYS A 604 7.92 27.50 -17.44
C LYS A 604 8.49 28.73 -16.73
N THR A 605 8.63 29.79 -17.49
CA THR A 605 9.19 31.05 -17.01
C THR A 605 8.09 32.03 -16.63
N TYR A 606 8.26 32.68 -15.48
CA TYR A 606 7.36 33.65 -14.90
C TYR A 606 8.11 34.95 -14.59
N THR A 607 7.40 36.07 -14.70
CA THR A 607 7.96 37.40 -14.46
C THR A 607 7.27 38.04 -13.27
N TYR A 608 8.06 38.44 -12.28
CA TYR A 608 7.60 39.08 -11.06
C TYR A 608 8.08 40.53 -11.01
N ARG A 609 7.26 41.43 -10.45
CA ARG A 609 7.55 42.88 -10.36
C ARG A 609 7.64 43.39 -8.92
N THR A 610 7.28 42.57 -7.95
CA THR A 610 7.18 42.93 -6.53
C THR A 610 8.10 42.05 -5.71
N LEU A 611 8.64 42.60 -4.62
CA LEU A 611 9.35 41.84 -3.60
C LEU A 611 8.37 40.96 -2.81
N GLY A 612 8.84 39.83 -2.32
CA GLY A 612 8.04 38.96 -1.45
C GLY A 612 8.36 37.47 -1.62
N SER A 613 7.78 36.67 -0.73
CA SER A 613 7.80 35.21 -0.84
C SER A 613 6.64 34.73 -1.70
N HIS A 614 6.94 33.81 -2.61
CA HIS A 614 6.00 33.21 -3.54
C HIS A 614 5.98 31.71 -3.34
N ASN A 615 4.82 31.09 -3.59
CA ASN A 615 4.63 29.66 -3.47
C ASN A 615 4.32 29.05 -4.84
N ALA A 616 4.99 27.95 -5.16
CA ALA A 616 4.63 27.09 -6.27
C ALA A 616 4.17 25.74 -5.75
N ALA A 617 3.04 25.24 -6.25
CA ALA A 617 2.58 23.90 -5.95
C ALA A 617 2.28 23.14 -7.24
N LEU A 618 2.79 21.91 -7.34
CA LEU A 618 2.51 20.99 -8.42
C LEU A 618 1.64 19.86 -7.89
N ARG A 619 0.49 19.68 -8.51
CA ARG A 619 -0.37 18.52 -8.33
C ARG A 619 -0.09 17.53 -9.44
N HIS A 620 0.20 16.29 -9.05
CA HIS A 620 0.32 15.16 -9.96
C HIS A 620 -0.85 14.21 -9.71
N GLU A 621 -1.61 13.91 -10.76
CA GLU A 621 -2.70 12.96 -10.75
C GLU A 621 -2.35 11.80 -11.67
N LEU A 622 -2.24 10.60 -11.10
CA LEU A 622 -1.97 9.36 -11.80
C LEU A 622 -3.24 8.51 -11.77
N THR A 623 -3.78 8.16 -12.93
CA THR A 623 -4.94 7.27 -13.02
C THR A 623 -4.55 5.98 -13.72
N LEU A 624 -4.74 4.86 -13.01
CA LEU A 624 -4.66 3.52 -13.58
C LEU A 624 -6.05 3.06 -13.99
N THR A 625 -6.25 2.67 -15.23
CA THR A 625 -7.55 2.22 -15.75
C THR A 625 -7.39 0.82 -16.35
N ALA A 626 -8.14 -0.14 -15.84
CA ALA A 626 -8.26 -1.47 -16.40
C ALA A 626 -9.60 -1.61 -17.14
N THR A 627 -9.55 -2.17 -18.35
CA THR A 627 -10.74 -2.50 -19.17
C THR A 627 -11.23 -3.93 -18.91
N VAL A 628 -10.89 -4.49 -17.75
CA VAL A 628 -11.07 -5.91 -17.43
C VAL A 628 -12.49 -6.19 -16.95
N VAL A 629 -13.18 -7.10 -17.63
CA VAL A 629 -14.57 -7.53 -17.36
C VAL A 629 -14.67 -8.82 -16.54
N SER A 630 -13.56 -9.50 -16.24
CA SER A 630 -13.61 -10.74 -15.46
C SER A 630 -13.91 -10.49 -13.97
N ALA A 631 -14.84 -11.27 -13.41
CA ALA A 631 -15.38 -11.00 -12.08
C ALA A 631 -14.40 -11.34 -10.94
N ASP A 632 -13.46 -12.24 -11.20
CA ASP A 632 -12.35 -12.59 -10.30
C ASP A 632 -11.35 -11.45 -10.12
N VAL A 633 -11.06 -10.68 -11.18
CA VAL A 633 -10.19 -9.50 -11.11
C VAL A 633 -10.85 -8.40 -10.29
N GLY A 634 -12.14 -8.15 -10.49
CA GLY A 634 -12.88 -7.17 -9.68
C GLY A 634 -12.90 -7.49 -8.18
N GLU A 635 -12.99 -8.77 -7.82
CA GLU A 635 -13.07 -9.21 -6.42
C GLU A 635 -11.70 -9.33 -5.73
N HIS A 636 -10.68 -9.77 -6.47
CA HIS A 636 -9.41 -10.22 -5.87
C HIS A 636 -8.19 -9.35 -6.24
N SER A 637 -8.31 -8.44 -7.21
CA SER A 637 -7.22 -7.51 -7.52
C SER A 637 -7.18 -6.33 -6.54
N LEU A 638 -5.98 -5.82 -6.28
CA LEU A 638 -5.75 -4.63 -5.47
C LEU A 638 -6.12 -3.32 -6.18
N LEU A 639 -6.40 -3.39 -7.49
CA LEU A 639 -6.93 -2.25 -8.23
C LEU A 639 -8.34 -1.89 -7.73
N GLY A 640 -9.11 -2.88 -7.27
CA GLY A 640 -10.40 -2.67 -6.59
C GLY A 640 -11.54 -2.17 -7.48
N GLY A 641 -11.38 -2.20 -8.81
CA GLY A 641 -12.35 -1.73 -9.80
C GLY A 641 -11.70 -1.50 -11.17
N TYR A 642 -12.43 -0.81 -12.07
CA TYR A 642 -11.97 -0.48 -13.43
C TYR A 642 -10.98 0.69 -13.47
N SER A 643 -10.95 1.54 -12.45
CA SER A 643 -10.02 2.67 -12.43
C SER A 643 -9.67 3.06 -11.01
N LYS A 644 -8.43 3.53 -10.81
CA LYS A 644 -7.95 4.06 -9.55
C LYS A 644 -7.06 5.26 -9.79
N THR A 645 -7.44 6.38 -9.19
CA THR A 645 -6.74 7.65 -9.29
C THR A 645 -5.98 7.93 -8.00
N PHE A 646 -4.72 8.34 -8.17
CA PHE A 646 -3.82 8.78 -7.11
C PHE A 646 -3.51 10.23 -7.36
N GLN A 647 -3.52 11.01 -6.29
CA GLN A 647 -3.19 12.42 -6.36
C GLN A 647 -2.13 12.71 -5.32
N ASP A 648 -1.05 13.34 -5.75
CA ASP A 648 -0.02 13.89 -4.89
C ASP A 648 0.11 15.39 -5.16
N THR A 649 0.53 16.16 -4.16
CA THR A 649 0.77 17.58 -4.31
C THR A 649 2.04 17.95 -3.59
N VAL A 650 3.00 18.48 -4.34
CA VAL A 650 4.27 18.98 -3.83
C VAL A 650 4.22 20.49 -3.90
N SER A 651 4.65 21.17 -2.84
CA SER A 651 4.72 22.62 -2.80
C SER A 651 6.08 23.06 -2.30
N ASP A 652 6.61 24.12 -2.89
CA ASP A 652 7.86 24.73 -2.48
C ASP A 652 7.78 26.26 -2.65
N THR A 653 8.74 26.99 -2.08
CA THR A 653 8.73 28.45 -2.02
C THR A 653 10.01 29.05 -2.58
N PHE A 654 9.89 30.21 -3.22
CA PHE A 654 11.01 31.04 -3.63
C PHE A 654 10.73 32.50 -3.26
N SER A 655 11.77 33.32 -3.17
CA SER A 655 11.65 34.71 -2.75
C SER A 655 12.17 35.66 -3.83
N ILE A 656 11.39 36.68 -4.15
CA ILE A 656 11.85 37.82 -4.92
C ILE A 656 12.45 38.83 -3.95
N VAL A 657 13.76 39.00 -4.03
CA VAL A 657 14.54 39.85 -3.11
C VAL A 657 15.03 41.10 -3.83
N GLU A 658 15.31 42.13 -3.05
CA GLU A 658 15.97 43.30 -3.58
C GLU A 658 17.38 42.93 -4.04
N ASP A 659 17.78 43.44 -5.21
CA ASP A 659 19.13 43.26 -5.75
C ASP A 659 20.13 44.09 -4.95
N VAL A 660 20.47 43.62 -3.75
CA VAL A 660 21.42 44.28 -2.84
C VAL A 660 22.84 43.79 -3.15
N PRO A 661 23.77 44.69 -3.49
CA PRO A 661 25.18 44.35 -3.65
C PRO A 661 25.76 43.76 -2.37
N ARG A 662 26.50 42.66 -2.48
CA ARG A 662 27.24 42.02 -1.38
C ARG A 662 28.71 41.94 -1.75
N GLY A 663 29.59 42.09 -0.77
CA GLY A 663 31.04 42.04 -0.95
C GLY A 663 31.73 41.83 0.39
N GLY A 664 32.79 41.02 0.44
CA GLY A 664 33.68 40.90 1.60
C GLY A 664 34.97 41.71 1.42
N LEU A 665 35.59 42.11 2.52
CA LEU A 665 36.86 42.82 2.53
C LEU A 665 37.78 42.26 3.62
N ARG A 666 39.05 42.09 3.29
CA ARG A 666 40.11 41.73 4.23
C ARG A 666 41.27 42.70 4.07
N VAL A 667 41.98 43.01 5.15
CA VAL A 667 43.20 43.81 5.10
C VAL A 667 44.43 42.95 5.43
N SER A 668 45.47 43.10 4.63
CA SER A 668 46.78 42.45 4.77
C SER A 668 47.86 43.52 4.92
N GLY A 669 48.77 43.36 5.88
CA GLY A 669 49.87 44.30 6.13
C GLY A 669 50.66 43.98 7.39
N PRO A 670 51.79 44.67 7.65
CA PRO A 670 52.60 44.42 8.83
C PRO A 670 51.84 44.79 10.12
N ALA A 671 52.07 44.04 11.19
CA ALA A 671 51.52 44.34 12.52
C ALA A 671 52.41 45.31 13.31
N ARG A 672 53.70 45.40 12.96
CA ARG A 672 54.70 46.24 13.64
C ARG A 672 55.67 46.88 12.65
N VAL A 673 56.03 48.15 12.87
CA VAL A 673 56.98 48.92 12.05
C VAL A 673 57.77 49.91 12.92
N LYS A 674 58.88 50.47 12.43
CA LYS A 674 59.60 51.54 13.12
C LYS A 674 59.02 52.92 12.81
N VAL A 675 59.27 53.90 13.70
CA VAL A 675 58.94 55.31 13.46
C VAL A 675 59.54 55.78 12.13
N ASN A 676 58.76 56.51 11.33
CA ASN A 676 59.08 56.98 9.97
C ASN A 676 59.37 55.89 8.93
N GLN A 677 59.21 54.60 9.26
CA GLN A 677 59.31 53.52 8.29
C GLN A 677 58.03 53.47 7.45
N ARG A 678 58.20 53.53 6.12
CA ARG A 678 57.08 53.32 5.20
C ARG A 678 56.62 51.87 5.22
N PHE A 679 55.31 51.67 5.25
CA PHE A 679 54.68 50.36 5.12
C PHE A 679 53.43 50.45 4.25
N SER A 680 53.03 49.30 3.72
CA SER A 680 51.85 49.17 2.87
C SER A 680 50.82 48.25 3.50
N LEU A 681 49.56 48.70 3.46
CA LEU A 681 48.38 47.90 3.76
C LEU A 681 47.64 47.63 2.45
N THR A 682 47.16 46.41 2.25
CA THR A 682 46.40 46.01 1.05
C THR A 682 45.04 45.52 1.46
N ALA A 683 43.99 46.03 0.81
CA ALA A 683 42.63 45.58 0.96
C ALA A 683 42.30 44.55 -0.13
N GLU A 684 42.05 43.33 0.29
CA GLU A 684 41.67 42.20 -0.55
C GLU A 684 40.15 42.05 -0.55
N ILE A 685 39.54 42.11 -1.73
CA ILE A 685 38.10 41.94 -1.91
C ILE A 685 37.79 40.44 -1.96
N ILE A 686 36.90 39.96 -1.07
CA ILE A 686 36.53 38.56 -0.93
C ILE A 686 35.07 38.40 -1.36
N GLY A 687 34.83 37.82 -2.54
CA GLY A 687 33.50 37.49 -3.06
C GLY A 687 32.58 38.71 -3.19
N ALA A 688 32.48 39.29 -4.39
CA ALA A 688 31.58 40.40 -4.68
C ALA A 688 30.51 40.01 -5.71
N THR A 689 29.26 40.46 -5.51
CA THR A 689 28.15 40.22 -6.45
C THR A 689 28.07 41.25 -7.58
N VAL A 690 28.96 42.25 -7.58
CA VAL A 690 29.06 43.31 -8.59
C VAL A 690 30.43 43.27 -9.31
N PRO A 691 30.51 43.70 -10.58
CA PRO A 691 31.77 43.71 -11.33
C PRO A 691 32.85 44.57 -10.68
N ALA A 692 34.12 44.16 -10.81
CA ALA A 692 35.26 44.88 -10.25
C ALA A 692 35.36 46.34 -10.70
N SER A 693 34.88 46.67 -11.91
CA SER A 693 34.83 48.04 -12.45
C SER A 693 33.88 48.98 -11.70
N GLN A 694 32.97 48.44 -10.89
CA GLN A 694 32.02 49.20 -10.08
C GLN A 694 32.39 49.23 -8.60
N LEU A 695 33.49 48.60 -8.22
CA LEU A 695 33.97 48.57 -6.84
C LEU A 695 34.98 49.67 -6.58
N ALA A 696 34.89 50.29 -5.40
CA ALA A 696 35.86 51.26 -4.91
C ALA A 696 36.26 50.93 -3.47
N VAL A 697 37.55 51.10 -3.16
CA VAL A 697 38.06 50.96 -1.78
C VAL A 697 38.41 52.33 -1.24
N GLY A 698 38.02 52.61 0.00
CA GLY A 698 38.42 53.80 0.76
C GLY A 698 39.21 53.40 1.99
N TRP A 699 40.24 54.18 2.33
CA TRP A 699 40.97 54.03 3.58
C TRP A 699 40.70 55.21 4.50
N ALA A 700 40.49 54.93 5.79
CA ALA A 700 40.34 55.91 6.83
C ALA A 700 41.21 55.59 8.04
N LYS A 701 41.71 56.63 8.71
CA LYS A 701 42.45 56.57 9.97
C LYS A 701 41.84 57.59 10.92
N SER A 702 41.40 57.15 12.10
CA SER A 702 40.75 58.02 13.10
C SER A 702 39.62 58.90 12.51
N GLY A 703 38.79 58.31 11.63
CA GLY A 703 37.68 59.01 10.96
C GLY A 703 38.07 59.92 9.79
N ARG A 704 39.37 60.14 9.51
CA ARG A 704 39.83 60.92 8.35
C ARG A 704 40.22 60.01 7.19
N ARG A 705 39.80 60.36 5.98
CA ARG A 705 40.13 59.62 4.75
C ARG A 705 41.61 59.81 4.40
N VAL A 706 42.31 58.71 4.16
CA VAL A 706 43.77 58.67 3.92
C VAL A 706 44.15 58.02 2.59
N GLY A 707 43.19 57.42 1.87
CA GLY A 707 43.44 56.85 0.54
C GLY A 707 42.19 56.31 -0.13
N SER A 708 42.31 56.00 -1.43
CA SER A 708 41.22 55.45 -2.25
C SER A 708 41.66 54.33 -3.21
N ALA A 709 42.90 53.86 -3.09
CA ALA A 709 43.42 52.72 -3.84
C ALA A 709 43.28 51.43 -3.02
N GLN A 710 43.36 50.27 -3.67
CA GLN A 710 43.36 48.97 -2.97
C GLN A 710 44.56 48.80 -2.04
N SER A 711 45.68 49.46 -2.32
CA SER A 711 46.83 49.56 -1.42
C SER A 711 46.97 50.97 -0.85
N LEU A 712 47.33 51.05 0.43
CA LEU A 712 47.68 52.28 1.14
C LEU A 712 49.13 52.18 1.59
N THR A 713 50.00 53.05 1.08
CA THR A 713 51.38 53.19 1.57
C THR A 713 51.48 54.44 2.44
N THR A 714 51.92 54.28 3.68
CA THR A 714 52.01 55.36 4.66
C THR A 714 53.17 55.15 5.63
N ALA A 715 53.43 56.14 6.49
CA ALA A 715 54.41 56.08 7.56
C ALA A 715 53.91 56.90 8.75
N GLU A 716 54.27 56.49 9.96
CA GLU A 716 53.84 57.14 11.19
C GLU A 716 55.01 57.86 11.87
N ALA A 717 54.79 59.14 12.18
CA ALA A 717 55.81 60.03 12.73
C ALA A 717 56.04 59.85 14.24
N GLY A 718 55.15 59.12 14.93
CA GLY A 718 55.22 58.86 16.36
C GLY A 718 55.13 57.37 16.67
N ALA A 719 55.72 56.96 17.80
CA ALA A 719 55.51 55.62 18.32
C ALA A 719 54.11 55.51 18.93
N GLY A 720 53.43 54.39 18.70
CA GLY A 720 52.04 54.20 19.13
C GLY A 720 51.30 53.12 18.33
N SER A 721 50.04 52.89 18.67
CA SER A 721 49.16 51.94 17.98
C SER A 721 48.19 52.70 17.07
N TYR A 722 48.21 52.39 15.77
CA TYR A 722 47.40 53.05 14.76
C TYR A 722 46.46 52.06 14.07
N THR A 723 45.15 52.33 14.10
CA THR A 723 44.13 51.51 13.44
C THR A 723 43.70 52.15 12.12
N TYR A 724 43.78 51.37 11.05
CA TYR A 724 43.31 51.72 9.71
C TYR A 724 42.02 50.95 9.40
N LEU A 725 41.05 51.65 8.83
CA LEU A 725 39.79 51.11 8.35
C LEU A 725 39.83 51.12 6.82
N ALA A 726 39.70 49.95 6.21
CA ALA A 726 39.41 49.82 4.79
C ALA A 726 37.90 49.64 4.62
N GLU A 727 37.30 50.34 3.68
CA GLU A 727 35.87 50.29 3.37
C GLU A 727 35.69 49.97 1.88
N LEU A 728 34.82 49.02 1.58
CA LEU A 728 34.46 48.63 0.22
C LEU A 728 33.13 49.26 -0.17
N PHE A 729 33.05 49.84 -1.36
CA PHE A 729 31.85 50.46 -1.89
C PHE A 729 31.51 49.92 -3.28
N ALA A 730 30.22 49.82 -3.61
CA ALA A 730 29.72 49.64 -4.99
C ALA A 730 29.15 50.95 -5.53
N LYS A 731 29.41 51.24 -6.80
CA LYS A 731 28.77 52.33 -7.53
C LYS A 731 27.44 51.86 -8.12
N GLN A 732 26.32 52.35 -7.60
CA GLN A 732 24.96 52.08 -8.09
C GLN A 732 24.20 53.39 -8.31
N GLY A 733 23.61 53.58 -9.50
CA GLY A 733 22.79 54.77 -9.80
C GLY A 733 23.51 56.11 -9.57
N GLY A 734 24.83 56.16 -9.75
CA GLY A 734 25.66 57.34 -9.50
C GLY A 734 26.03 57.60 -8.03
N LYS A 735 25.58 56.78 -7.08
CA LYS A 735 25.93 56.86 -5.65
C LYS A 735 26.80 55.67 -5.23
N TYR A 736 27.61 55.85 -4.18
CA TYR A 736 28.40 54.78 -3.59
C TYR A 736 27.66 54.19 -2.38
N VAL A 737 27.44 52.88 -2.39
CA VAL A 737 26.84 52.11 -1.30
C VAL A 737 27.93 51.28 -0.64
N LYS A 738 28.08 51.37 0.69
CA LYS A 738 29.09 50.60 1.44
C LYS A 738 28.69 49.12 1.48
N LEU A 739 29.61 48.24 1.11
CA LEU A 739 29.42 46.78 1.07
C LEU A 739 30.00 46.07 2.29
N ALA A 740 31.19 46.49 2.72
CA ALA A 740 31.92 45.90 3.85
C ALA A 740 32.98 46.87 4.39
N ASP A 741 33.50 46.57 5.57
CA ASP A 741 34.72 47.18 6.08
C ASP A 741 35.59 46.16 6.83
N ALA A 742 36.88 46.49 6.95
CA ALA A 742 37.87 45.70 7.66
C ALA A 742 38.87 46.62 8.36
N ARG A 743 39.29 46.23 9.57
CA ARG A 743 40.22 46.99 10.40
C ARG A 743 41.55 46.27 10.52
N HIS A 744 42.65 47.03 10.47
CA HIS A 744 43.99 46.53 10.71
C HIS A 744 44.77 47.49 11.61
N THR A 745 45.45 46.96 12.62
CA THR A 745 46.19 47.76 13.60
C THR A 745 47.69 47.54 13.43
N VAL A 746 48.44 48.64 13.38
CA VAL A 746 49.89 48.65 13.24
C VAL A 746 50.52 49.32 14.47
N VAL A 747 51.47 48.66 15.11
CA VAL A 747 52.25 49.19 16.24
C VAL A 747 53.56 49.79 15.72
N VAL A 748 53.87 51.03 16.11
CA VAL A 748 55.04 51.77 15.66
C VAL A 748 56.04 51.92 16.81
N GLU A 749 57.25 51.38 16.65
CA GLU A 749 58.29 51.29 17.69
C GLU A 749 59.45 52.28 17.44
N LYS A 750 60.09 52.82 18.51
CA LYS A 750 61.27 53.70 18.40
C LYS A 750 62.54 52.89 18.13
N GLU A 751 63.47 53.47 17.36
CA GLU A 751 64.74 52.83 17.01
C GLU A 751 65.77 52.94 18.17
N GLU A 752 66.24 51.80 18.69
CA GLU A 752 67.28 51.74 19.73
C GLU A 752 68.70 51.77 19.12
N THR A 753 69.60 52.58 19.69
CA THR A 753 71.01 52.71 19.32
C THR A 753 71.94 51.95 20.28
N LYS A 754 72.78 51.02 19.76
CA LYS A 754 74.20 50.83 20.13
C LYS A 754 74.93 49.67 19.38
N PRO A 755 76.16 49.90 18.87
CA PRO A 755 77.22 48.90 18.65
C PRO A 755 78.53 49.26 19.43
N PRO A 756 79.71 48.54 19.37
CA PRO A 756 80.07 47.22 18.79
C PRO A 756 81.08 46.29 19.58
N ALA A 757 81.26 45.06 19.06
CA ALA A 757 82.43 44.12 18.97
C ALA A 757 82.94 43.31 20.22
N ARG A 758 83.02 41.95 20.26
CA ARG A 758 83.63 40.83 19.43
C ARG A 758 85.16 40.63 19.64
N PRO A 759 85.82 39.49 19.27
CA PRO A 759 85.54 38.02 19.20
C PRO A 759 86.85 37.19 19.58
N PRO A 760 87.32 36.06 18.96
CA PRO A 760 86.75 34.91 18.20
C PRO A 760 87.30 33.49 18.57
N GLU A 761 86.69 32.41 18.05
CA GLU A 761 87.33 31.28 17.29
C GLU A 761 86.25 30.28 16.83
N LYS A 762 85.79 30.31 15.56
CA LYS A 762 86.24 29.61 14.33
C LYS A 762 86.15 28.07 14.42
N LYS A 763 85.16 27.43 13.78
CA LYS A 763 85.01 27.08 12.32
C LYS A 763 85.95 25.95 11.90
N PRO A 764 85.53 24.99 11.05
CA PRO A 764 85.18 25.31 9.65
C PRO A 764 83.94 24.56 9.12
N GLN A 765 83.12 25.23 8.30
CA GLN A 765 82.97 25.03 6.84
C GLN A 765 82.42 23.65 6.50
N ALA A 766 81.52 23.45 5.56
CA ALA A 766 80.79 24.20 4.56
C ALA A 766 79.75 23.15 4.07
N THR A 767 78.69 23.41 3.33
CA THR A 767 78.65 24.15 2.09
C THR A 767 77.18 24.36 1.75
N THR A 768 76.91 25.56 1.28
CA THR A 768 75.73 26.08 0.62
C THR A 768 75.27 25.17 -0.52
N GLN A 769 73.97 24.92 -0.66
CA GLN A 769 73.19 25.26 -1.86
C GLN A 769 71.75 24.71 -1.81
N THR A 770 70.83 25.67 -1.67
CA THR A 770 69.61 25.85 -2.48
C THR A 770 68.77 24.64 -2.91
N SER A 771 67.56 24.57 -2.37
CA SER A 771 66.32 24.39 -3.15
C SER A 771 65.15 24.96 -2.33
N SER A 772 64.47 26.01 -2.80
CA SER A 772 63.11 25.95 -3.34
C SER A 772 62.01 25.61 -2.33
N GLY A 773 60.90 26.35 -2.39
CA GLY A 773 59.73 26.08 -1.56
C GLY A 773 59.10 24.72 -1.80
N GLN A 774 58.27 24.30 -0.86
CA GLN A 774 57.05 23.55 -1.11
C GLN A 774 56.22 23.56 0.18
N LYS A 775 54.93 23.89 0.00
CA LYS A 775 53.74 23.28 0.62
C LYS A 775 53.98 22.48 1.94
N PRO A 776 53.18 22.68 3.01
CA PRO A 776 53.25 21.78 4.17
C PRO A 776 53.20 20.33 3.67
N PRO A 777 54.09 19.43 4.13
CA PRO A 777 54.11 18.08 3.61
C PRO A 777 52.71 17.53 3.81
N GLU A 778 52.12 17.08 2.70
CA GLU A 778 51.43 15.81 2.72
C GLU A 778 52.24 14.94 3.67
N LYS A 779 51.72 14.71 4.88
CA LYS A 779 52.10 13.52 5.63
C LYS A 779 51.85 12.42 4.61
N LYS A 780 52.89 12.01 3.89
CA LYS A 780 52.95 10.64 3.40
C LYS A 780 52.82 9.88 4.69
N ALA A 781 51.59 9.40 4.92
CA ALA A 781 51.33 8.40 5.91
C ALA A 781 52.49 7.40 5.79
N PRO A 782 53.07 6.93 6.90
CA PRO A 782 54.00 5.81 6.82
C PRO A 782 53.39 4.80 5.84
N PRO A 783 54.18 4.27 4.87
CA PRO A 783 53.62 3.33 3.90
C PRO A 783 52.79 2.33 4.70
N PRO A 784 51.51 2.12 4.30
CA PRO A 784 50.62 1.28 5.09
C PRO A 784 51.39 -0.02 5.40
N PRO A 785 51.37 -0.47 6.67
CA PRO A 785 52.10 -1.67 7.07
C PRO A 785 51.81 -2.76 6.04
N PRO A 786 52.82 -3.57 5.65
CA PRO A 786 52.62 -4.58 4.62
C PRO A 786 51.36 -5.40 4.94
N PRO A 787 50.50 -5.68 3.93
CA PRO A 787 49.27 -6.38 4.16
C PRO A 787 49.52 -7.66 4.96
N LYS A 788 48.76 -7.85 6.03
CA LYS A 788 48.84 -9.07 6.83
C LYS A 788 48.26 -10.23 6.03
N ASP A 789 48.96 -11.36 6.03
CA ASP A 789 48.38 -12.62 5.58
C ASP A 789 47.18 -12.99 6.46
N TRP A 790 46.20 -13.69 5.88
CA TRP A 790 44.96 -14.07 6.55
C TRP A 790 45.16 -14.77 7.91
N GLY A 791 46.20 -15.60 8.02
CA GLY A 791 46.56 -16.30 9.27
C GLY A 791 47.05 -15.36 10.38
N ALA A 792 47.62 -14.21 10.02
CA ALA A 792 48.14 -13.20 10.95
C ALA A 792 47.08 -12.19 11.41
N LEU A 793 45.86 -12.27 10.88
CA LEU A 793 44.72 -11.50 11.37
C LEU A 793 44.17 -12.12 12.67
N THR A 794 43.80 -11.27 13.61
CA THR A 794 43.00 -11.68 14.78
C THR A 794 41.62 -12.16 14.34
N GLU A 795 40.95 -12.95 15.18
CA GLU A 795 39.61 -13.47 14.86
C GLU A 795 38.59 -12.35 14.61
N LYS A 796 38.71 -11.23 15.34
CA LYS A 796 37.88 -10.04 15.15
C LYS A 796 38.16 -9.34 13.82
N GLU A 797 39.42 -9.26 13.40
CA GLU A 797 39.79 -8.72 12.09
C GLU A 797 39.29 -9.63 10.95
N ARG A 798 39.43 -10.96 11.09
CA ARG A 798 38.89 -11.93 10.12
C ARG A 798 37.38 -11.82 9.98
N GLN A 799 36.64 -11.78 11.09
CA GLN A 799 35.20 -11.59 11.08
C GLN A 799 34.82 -10.25 10.45
N GLY A 800 35.54 -9.16 10.75
CA GLY A 800 35.31 -7.84 10.16
C GLY A 800 35.51 -7.80 8.65
N VAL A 801 36.51 -8.53 8.12
CA VAL A 801 36.71 -8.70 6.67
C VAL A 801 35.52 -9.43 6.06
N LEU A 802 35.09 -10.55 6.65
CA LEU A 802 34.00 -11.38 6.11
C LEU A 802 32.64 -10.66 6.17
N ASP A 803 32.34 -9.94 7.24
CA ASP A 803 31.14 -9.11 7.35
C ASP A 803 31.11 -8.02 6.28
N CYS A 804 32.25 -7.40 6.00
CA CYS A 804 32.40 -6.41 4.94
C CYS A 804 32.14 -7.02 3.55
N LEU A 805 32.73 -8.20 3.28
CA LEU A 805 32.49 -8.93 2.03
C LEU A 805 31.02 -9.35 1.86
N CYS A 806 30.35 -9.76 2.95
CA CYS A 806 28.94 -10.11 2.91
C CYS A 806 28.05 -8.90 2.56
N ARG A 807 28.42 -7.70 3.03
CA ARG A 807 27.72 -6.45 2.69
C ARG A 807 27.95 -6.03 1.25
N CYS A 808 29.14 -6.25 0.70
CA CYS A 808 29.49 -5.85 -0.67
C CYS A 808 28.57 -6.43 -1.74
N ASN A 809 28.06 -7.66 -1.53
CA ASN A 809 27.20 -8.34 -2.50
C ASN A 809 25.79 -8.59 -1.97
N SER A 810 25.43 -7.96 -0.85
CA SER A 810 24.07 -8.03 -0.37
C SER A 810 23.19 -7.12 -1.21
N SER A 811 22.07 -7.64 -1.68
CA SER A 811 20.99 -6.86 -2.29
C SER A 811 20.09 -6.17 -1.25
N ALA A 812 20.45 -6.22 0.02
CA ALA A 812 19.61 -5.78 1.13
C ALA A 812 19.69 -4.26 1.38
N SER A 813 18.56 -3.66 1.76
CA SER A 813 18.48 -2.25 2.18
C SER A 813 19.14 -2.03 3.55
N SER A 814 19.42 -0.78 3.91
CA SER A 814 20.07 -0.38 5.18
C SER A 814 19.36 -0.84 6.45
N SER A 815 18.11 -1.28 6.36
CA SER A 815 17.30 -1.84 7.45
C SER A 815 17.50 -3.34 7.71
N VAL A 816 18.30 -4.03 6.89
CA VAL A 816 18.56 -5.47 7.02
C VAL A 816 19.94 -5.70 7.61
N ALA A 817 20.02 -6.50 8.67
CA ALA A 817 21.29 -6.87 9.28
C ALA A 817 22.02 -7.87 8.36
N VAL A 818 23.19 -7.47 7.87
CA VAL A 818 24.03 -8.30 6.99
C VAL A 818 25.35 -8.58 7.70
N GLY A 819 25.69 -9.86 7.78
CA GLY A 819 26.95 -10.33 8.37
C GLY A 819 27.30 -11.75 7.92
N TYR A 820 28.51 -12.17 8.26
CA TYR A 820 29.01 -13.51 8.01
C TYR A 820 28.65 -14.42 9.18
N ASN A 821 27.83 -15.45 8.92
CA ASN A 821 27.45 -16.46 9.89
C ASN A 821 27.40 -17.85 9.23
N PRO A 822 28.43 -18.70 9.43
CA PRO A 822 28.50 -20.02 8.82
C PRO A 822 27.63 -21.08 9.51
N LYS A 823 26.89 -20.74 10.59
CA LYS A 823 26.03 -21.68 11.32
C LYS A 823 24.57 -21.56 10.90
N PRO A 824 23.77 -22.65 10.88
CA PRO A 824 22.38 -22.60 10.45
C PRO A 824 21.55 -21.70 11.36
N SER A 825 20.56 -21.02 10.79
CA SER A 825 19.64 -20.16 11.54
C SER A 825 18.20 -20.64 11.33
N ASN A 826 17.46 -20.77 12.43
CA ASN A 826 16.05 -21.15 12.50
C ASN A 826 15.08 -20.01 12.11
N ALA A 827 15.59 -18.85 11.68
CA ALA A 827 14.77 -17.71 11.29
C ALA A 827 13.98 -17.93 9.98
N SER A 828 14.43 -18.82 9.08
CA SER A 828 13.68 -19.25 7.89
C SER A 828 14.25 -20.55 7.30
N PRO A 829 13.48 -21.32 6.52
CA PRO A 829 14.01 -22.48 5.79
C PRO A 829 15.18 -22.15 4.85
N SER A 830 15.20 -20.94 4.29
CA SER A 830 16.28 -20.46 3.41
C SER A 830 17.58 -20.14 4.15
N CYS A 831 17.49 -19.83 5.45
CA CYS A 831 18.63 -19.58 6.34
C CYS A 831 19.09 -20.79 7.16
N ALA A 832 18.29 -21.85 7.20
CA ALA A 832 18.68 -23.14 7.73
C ALA A 832 19.63 -23.89 6.77
N LYS A 833 19.51 -23.66 5.45
CA LYS A 833 20.34 -24.31 4.41
C LYS A 833 21.70 -23.62 4.25
N LEU A 834 22.77 -24.25 4.73
CA LEU A 834 24.15 -23.75 4.59
C LEU A 834 24.67 -23.74 3.16
N SER A 835 24.09 -24.57 2.28
CA SER A 835 24.40 -24.60 0.84
C SER A 835 24.15 -23.27 0.12
N ASN A 836 23.37 -22.38 0.74
CA ASN A 836 23.07 -21.05 0.21
C ASN A 836 24.15 -20.02 0.55
N GLY A 837 25.17 -20.40 1.34
CA GLY A 837 26.35 -19.59 1.63
C GLY A 837 26.44 -19.05 3.07
N PRO A 838 27.62 -18.55 3.47
CA PRO A 838 27.89 -18.16 4.85
C PRO A 838 27.44 -16.73 5.17
N CYS A 839 27.13 -15.89 4.20
CA CYS A 839 26.59 -14.55 4.45
C CYS A 839 25.10 -14.65 4.76
N ILE A 840 24.66 -14.04 5.85
CA ILE A 840 23.26 -14.01 6.26
C ILE A 840 22.71 -12.59 6.20
N ASN A 841 21.51 -12.45 5.63
CA ASN A 841 20.75 -11.21 5.61
C ASN A 841 19.50 -11.42 6.47
N GLN A 842 19.35 -10.67 7.56
CA GLN A 842 18.27 -10.83 8.54
C GLN A 842 17.44 -9.54 8.67
N GLY A 843 16.15 -9.65 8.33
CA GLY A 843 15.13 -8.58 8.41
C GLY A 843 13.72 -9.19 8.44
N PHE A 844 12.76 -8.71 7.63
CA PHE A 844 11.42 -9.32 7.45
C PHE A 844 11.41 -10.70 6.74
N GLY A 845 12.59 -11.29 6.58
CA GLY A 845 12.88 -12.59 6.02
C GLY A 845 14.35 -12.89 6.26
N CYS A 846 14.76 -14.12 5.96
CA CYS A 846 16.16 -14.51 6.10
C CYS A 846 16.59 -15.28 4.86
N TRP A 847 17.70 -14.87 4.23
CA TRP A 847 18.34 -15.58 3.14
C TRP A 847 19.86 -15.51 3.23
N ARG A 848 20.52 -16.39 2.50
CA ARG A 848 21.97 -16.54 2.47
C ARG A 848 22.55 -16.30 1.08
N HIS A 849 23.83 -15.93 1.02
CA HIS A 849 24.61 -15.85 -0.21
C HIS A 849 26.10 -16.13 0.06
N PHE A 850 26.87 -16.32 -1.01
CA PHE A 850 28.33 -16.41 -0.95
C PHE A 850 28.98 -15.02 -1.12
N PRO A 851 29.99 -14.68 -0.30
CA PRO A 851 30.79 -13.49 -0.53
C PRO A 851 31.66 -13.67 -1.79
N ASP A 852 31.76 -12.63 -2.61
CA ASP A 852 32.70 -12.56 -3.73
C ASP A 852 33.95 -11.84 -3.26
N GLY A 853 35.06 -12.57 -3.21
CA GLY A 853 36.36 -12.02 -2.84
C GLY A 853 37.05 -11.25 -3.96
N GLY A 854 36.53 -11.26 -5.20
CA GLY A 854 37.16 -10.66 -6.38
C GLY A 854 36.62 -9.29 -6.79
N SER A 855 35.50 -8.83 -6.22
CA SER A 855 34.83 -7.58 -6.62
C SER A 855 35.62 -6.32 -6.24
N GLU A 856 35.35 -5.19 -6.92
CA GLU A 856 35.94 -3.89 -6.54
C GLU A 856 35.60 -3.48 -5.10
N CYS A 857 34.40 -3.85 -4.62
CA CYS A 857 34.02 -3.66 -3.22
C CYS A 857 34.86 -4.53 -2.27
N ALA A 858 35.17 -5.78 -2.66
CA ALA A 858 36.03 -6.67 -1.88
C ALA A 858 37.46 -6.13 -1.73
N LYS A 859 38.02 -5.54 -2.78
CA LYS A 859 39.32 -4.82 -2.71
C LYS A 859 39.28 -3.69 -1.68
N GLY A 860 38.16 -2.97 -1.58
CA GLY A 860 37.90 -1.98 -0.54
C GLY A 860 37.88 -2.56 0.87
N CYS A 861 37.25 -3.73 1.06
CA CYS A 861 37.25 -4.45 2.34
C CYS A 861 38.66 -4.91 2.74
N TYR A 862 39.42 -5.51 1.83
CA TYR A 862 40.79 -5.95 2.11
C TYR A 862 41.73 -4.80 2.44
N LYS A 863 41.60 -3.67 1.74
CA LYS A 863 42.32 -2.43 2.04
C LYS A 863 41.96 -1.88 3.42
N ARG A 864 40.67 -1.92 3.80
CA ARG A 864 40.19 -1.43 5.10
C ARG A 864 40.78 -2.20 6.29
N TYR A 865 40.99 -3.50 6.13
CA TYR A 865 41.55 -4.37 7.19
C TYR A 865 43.02 -4.73 6.97
N ASN A 866 43.69 -4.08 6.02
CA ASN A 866 45.09 -4.28 5.69
C ASN A 866 45.48 -5.76 5.46
N THR A 867 44.74 -6.46 4.61
CA THR A 867 45.00 -7.87 4.24
C THR A 867 45.05 -8.05 2.72
N THR A 868 45.70 -9.12 2.25
CA THR A 868 45.79 -9.46 0.82
C THR A 868 44.55 -10.18 0.29
N GLY A 869 43.75 -10.82 1.15
CA GLY A 869 42.54 -11.52 0.77
C GLY A 869 42.09 -12.56 1.80
N ALA A 870 40.85 -13.06 1.64
CA ALA A 870 40.35 -14.20 2.41
C ALA A 870 40.51 -15.51 1.62
N PRO A 871 40.88 -16.64 2.26
CA PRO A 871 41.07 -17.91 1.58
C PRO A 871 39.73 -18.48 1.10
N ALA A 872 39.78 -19.31 0.05
CA ALA A 872 38.60 -19.98 -0.50
C ALA A 872 37.85 -20.82 0.55
N SER A 873 38.56 -21.38 1.54
CA SER A 873 37.99 -22.12 2.66
C SER A 873 37.11 -21.27 3.57
N ALA A 874 37.33 -19.96 3.67
CA ALA A 874 36.48 -19.04 4.42
C ALA A 874 35.33 -18.49 3.55
N LEU A 875 35.56 -18.32 2.24
CA LEU A 875 34.56 -17.76 1.32
C LEU A 875 33.51 -18.79 0.87
N ASN A 876 33.87 -20.06 0.76
CA ASN A 876 33.01 -21.13 0.24
C ASN A 876 32.46 -22.07 1.34
N VAL A 877 32.44 -21.64 2.60
CA VAL A 877 31.89 -22.46 3.70
C VAL A 877 30.43 -22.85 3.39
N GLY A 878 30.12 -24.14 3.43
CA GLY A 878 28.79 -24.71 3.14
C GLY A 878 28.55 -25.11 1.68
N LYS A 879 29.46 -24.83 0.75
CA LYS A 879 29.31 -25.13 -0.70
C LYS A 879 29.24 -26.63 -1.01
N ASP A 880 29.84 -27.46 -0.17
CA ASP A 880 29.87 -28.93 -0.31
C ASP A 880 28.79 -29.65 0.53
N GLY A 881 27.85 -28.90 1.14
CA GLY A 881 26.74 -29.47 1.90
C GLY A 881 27.08 -30.07 3.28
N LYS A 882 28.30 -29.84 3.79
CA LYS A 882 28.73 -30.18 5.16
C LYS A 882 28.84 -28.95 6.04
#